data_AF-A0A2B7GUN6-F1
#
_entry.id   AF-A0A2B7GUN6-F1
#
_cell.length_a   1.000
_cell.length_b   1.000
_cell.length_c   1.000
_cell.angle_alpha   90.00
_cell.angle_beta   90.00
_cell.angle_gamma   90.00
#
_symmetry.space_group_name_H-M   'P 1'
#
loop_
_entity.id
_entity.type
_entity.pdbx_description
1 polymer ?
#
loop_
_entity_poly.entity_id
_entity_poly.type
_entity_poly.pdbx_seq_one_letter_code
_entity_poly.pdbx_strand_id
1 'polypeptide(L)'
;MSSAVDEDTARAINSGRETIGALLSGAQEHLQKVFIVFLIGFVSSFYALRVVVWDFLEATAKGQMNEEIAGSTDIITRTPFEVILLQAKIGMITGAVVAIPALLFFSRKAIRRRGYHSVVPISKGYIAGFVVMALSLFVAGVIYAYTIFFPYAFGFLAGNAVSAGVKPSYGITEFTEFMALLTLSFGLAAQLPLLMGVLSYTEIIPYETFRDKWRHAVVGIVIFGALFSPPDPFTQVMWAMPMVILYVFSLGLAKVVTNVRRRGAAKSEGTGTDHVKRRLLQFGGVLAVVAAAISAAVNQGGFGYLRESVYPTFPSWLRPSGTLGLEAMANTHGLAGEIAVGLLVSAAVGFVVLLGYTIHVLQQPVYPRADDIRRADTHEDVDFETLAVEDIDDVSVQVFHSMSEDQALEYSRQAMYDDDREKAQAILDRFDSIETADDGGDGAAASATASAAGGDTGEDESLFASTAAGMLDPFTEEETDEDDIGGYAYDIAFIFNSLTSKVFRIVGLFMVVMGGTFFWLYSGGLGDILRLFLDRVPQNVLDEVATRNDIDPSGMDLGELIEAMDIVVALHPVEVLIFEAKVSALAGLVATLPVILFYAWPAAKERGLVYGDRRTFVVWGGGLLVGFAVGTYLGFFWVAPTIISYLVSDAISNGMIISYRIKSFFWLVIATTVGIGFLLNIIVTMALFHVGGVASYRSMLERWRPVVVGIFVIAAFFSPKGILMMLLFAIPISLTYLLGLAVLYVLTGGGRLFGGGGGGSAAPSDTEDAGPTATE
;
A
#
# COMPACT_ATOMS: atom_id res chain seq x y z
N MET A 1 4.57 -31.40 -14.53
CA MET A 1 5.06 -30.31 -13.66
C MET A 1 4.74 -30.66 -12.21
N SER A 2 5.74 -30.71 -11.33
CA SER A 2 5.56 -30.90 -9.88
C SER A 2 4.75 -29.74 -9.30
N SER A 3 3.98 -29.99 -8.24
CA SER A 3 3.12 -29.00 -7.58
C SER A 3 3.85 -27.66 -7.41
N ALA A 4 3.22 -26.57 -7.86
CA ALA A 4 3.76 -25.21 -7.81
C ALA A 4 3.96 -24.66 -6.37
N VAL A 5 3.86 -25.52 -5.36
CA VAL A 5 3.93 -25.20 -3.94
C VAL A 5 4.76 -26.28 -3.26
N ASP A 6 5.83 -25.85 -2.60
CA ASP A 6 6.72 -26.68 -1.80
C ASP A 6 5.95 -27.42 -0.67
N GLU A 7 6.38 -28.63 -0.31
CA GLU A 7 5.73 -29.50 0.68
C GLU A 7 5.56 -28.77 2.04
N ASP A 8 6.57 -27.99 2.44
CA ASP A 8 6.55 -27.18 3.66
C ASP A 8 5.55 -26.03 3.56
N THR A 9 5.38 -25.44 2.38
CA THR A 9 4.39 -24.39 2.13
C THR A 9 2.97 -24.99 2.15
N ALA A 10 2.76 -26.16 1.56
CA ALA A 10 1.49 -26.87 1.63
C ALA A 10 1.12 -27.26 3.07
N ARG A 11 2.10 -27.74 3.86
CA ARG A 11 1.92 -28.09 5.27
C ARG A 11 1.60 -26.86 6.13
N ALA A 12 2.26 -25.73 5.90
CA ALA A 12 1.96 -24.45 6.57
C ALA A 12 0.55 -23.93 6.22
N ILE A 13 0.14 -24.01 4.94
CA ILE A 13 -1.20 -23.61 4.50
C ILE A 13 -2.27 -24.50 5.14
N ASN A 14 -2.07 -25.81 5.17
CA ASN A 14 -3.02 -26.75 5.78
C ASN A 14 -3.14 -26.54 7.30
N SER A 15 -2.01 -26.35 7.99
CA SER A 15 -1.96 -25.95 9.40
C SER A 15 -2.76 -24.67 9.67
N GLY A 16 -2.55 -23.64 8.84
CA GLY A 16 -3.26 -22.36 8.91
C GLY A 16 -4.77 -22.52 8.68
N ARG A 17 -5.17 -23.24 7.63
CA ARG A 17 -6.59 -23.51 7.31
C ARG A 17 -7.29 -24.24 8.43
N GLU A 18 -6.67 -25.27 8.97
CA GLU A 18 -7.21 -25.99 10.12
C GLU A 18 -7.32 -25.08 11.35
N THR A 19 -6.37 -24.14 11.56
CA THR A 19 -6.37 -23.22 12.72
C THR A 19 -7.50 -22.22 12.62
N ILE A 20 -7.70 -21.67 11.41
CA ILE A 20 -8.87 -20.87 11.08
C ILE A 20 -10.15 -21.70 11.27
N GLY A 21 -10.18 -22.97 10.84
CA GLY A 21 -11.29 -23.89 11.07
C GLY A 21 -11.59 -24.15 12.55
N ALA A 22 -10.57 -24.23 13.39
CA ALA A 22 -10.72 -24.35 14.85
C ALA A 22 -11.24 -23.06 15.49
N LEU A 23 -10.79 -21.89 15.01
CA LEU A 23 -11.31 -20.59 15.43
C LEU A 23 -12.76 -20.42 15.00
N LEU A 24 -13.12 -20.83 13.79
CA LEU A 24 -14.47 -20.75 13.24
C LEU A 24 -15.42 -21.76 13.88
N SER A 25 -14.98 -22.97 14.22
CA SER A 25 -15.79 -23.95 14.94
C SER A 25 -16.04 -23.54 16.40
N GLY A 26 -15.02 -22.99 17.08
CA GLY A 26 -15.19 -22.34 18.38
C GLY A 26 -16.08 -21.10 18.32
N ALA A 27 -15.96 -20.33 17.23
CA ALA A 27 -16.86 -19.22 16.96
C ALA A 27 -18.28 -19.71 16.69
N GLN A 28 -18.52 -20.81 15.97
CA GLN A 28 -19.85 -21.38 15.74
C GLN A 28 -20.52 -21.82 17.04
N GLU A 29 -19.78 -22.46 17.96
CA GLU A 29 -20.29 -22.89 19.27
C GLU A 29 -20.74 -21.69 20.14
N HIS A 30 -20.12 -20.52 19.94
CA HIS A 30 -20.37 -19.31 20.71
C HIS A 30 -20.78 -18.10 19.87
N LEU A 31 -21.28 -18.33 18.64
CA LEU A 31 -21.44 -17.29 17.62
C LEU A 31 -22.42 -16.24 18.08
N GLN A 32 -23.50 -16.68 18.71
CA GLN A 32 -24.52 -15.81 19.28
C GLN A 32 -23.93 -14.82 20.29
N LYS A 33 -23.00 -15.26 21.15
CA LYS A 33 -22.39 -14.39 22.18
C LYS A 33 -21.45 -13.38 21.54
N VAL A 34 -20.61 -13.81 20.60
CA VAL A 34 -19.71 -12.93 19.85
C VAL A 34 -20.51 -11.92 19.03
N PHE A 35 -21.59 -12.37 18.38
CA PHE A 35 -22.48 -11.52 17.60
C PHE A 35 -23.22 -10.50 18.48
N ILE A 36 -23.64 -10.86 19.71
CA ILE A 36 -24.21 -9.90 20.67
C ILE A 36 -23.18 -8.84 21.04
N VAL A 37 -21.91 -9.21 21.31
CA VAL A 37 -20.85 -8.22 21.60
C VAL A 37 -20.61 -7.30 20.41
N PHE A 38 -20.55 -7.87 19.19
CA PHE A 38 -20.48 -7.11 17.95
C PHE A 38 -21.65 -6.12 17.83
N LEU A 39 -22.88 -6.58 18.05
CA LEU A 39 -24.09 -5.76 17.93
C LEU A 39 -24.10 -4.64 18.97
N ILE A 40 -23.70 -4.92 20.21
CA ILE A 40 -23.56 -3.90 21.26
C ILE A 40 -22.52 -2.86 20.84
N GLY A 41 -21.35 -3.29 20.36
CA GLY A 41 -20.30 -2.39 19.85
C GLY A 41 -20.77 -1.55 18.67
N PHE A 42 -21.48 -2.16 17.72
CA PHE A 42 -22.07 -1.50 16.56
C PHE A 42 -23.09 -0.44 16.97
N VAL A 43 -24.11 -0.81 17.76
CA VAL A 43 -25.20 0.09 18.15
C VAL A 43 -24.69 1.20 19.07
N SER A 44 -23.82 0.88 20.02
CA SER A 44 -23.23 1.89 20.92
C SER A 44 -22.34 2.87 20.16
N SER A 45 -21.49 2.39 19.24
CA SER A 45 -20.67 3.27 18.37
C SER A 45 -21.56 4.13 17.47
N PHE A 46 -22.62 3.57 16.88
CA PHE A 46 -23.56 4.29 16.04
C PHE A 46 -24.27 5.41 16.82
N TYR A 47 -24.74 5.11 18.03
CA TYR A 47 -25.40 6.08 18.89
C TYR A 47 -24.42 7.14 19.41
N ALA A 48 -23.21 6.74 19.82
CA ALA A 48 -22.16 7.67 20.23
C ALA A 48 -21.75 8.61 19.10
N LEU A 49 -21.60 8.10 17.87
CA LEU A 49 -21.40 8.90 16.67
C LEU A 49 -22.52 9.92 16.50
N ARG A 50 -23.78 9.49 16.57
CA ARG A 50 -24.91 10.39 16.35
C ARG A 50 -25.08 11.49 17.42
N VAL A 51 -24.79 11.20 18.69
CA VAL A 51 -25.16 12.09 19.81
C VAL A 51 -24.00 12.90 20.35
N VAL A 52 -22.78 12.36 20.34
CA VAL A 52 -21.62 12.97 21.03
C VAL A 52 -20.48 13.23 20.05
N VAL A 53 -20.11 12.23 19.26
CA VAL A 53 -18.89 12.28 18.47
C VAL A 53 -19.09 13.08 17.17
N TRP A 54 -20.32 13.18 16.64
CA TRP A 54 -20.60 14.00 15.45
C TRP A 54 -20.29 15.47 15.69
N ASP A 55 -20.80 16.05 16.78
CA ASP A 55 -20.54 17.46 17.12
C ASP A 55 -19.04 17.71 17.31
N PHE A 56 -18.33 16.75 17.91
CA PHE A 56 -16.86 16.82 18.06
C PHE A 56 -16.12 16.74 16.72
N LEU A 57 -16.50 15.79 15.86
CA LEU A 57 -15.91 15.62 14.53
C LEU A 57 -16.21 16.83 13.63
N GLU A 58 -17.42 17.37 13.71
CA GLU A 58 -17.84 18.56 12.97
C GLU A 58 -17.11 19.82 13.48
N ALA A 59 -17.01 20.02 14.79
CA ALA A 59 -16.25 21.11 15.38
C ALA A 59 -14.76 21.02 15.04
N THR A 60 -14.20 19.80 15.03
CA THR A 60 -12.80 19.58 14.65
C THR A 60 -12.59 19.80 13.16
N ALA A 61 -13.53 19.38 12.32
CA ALA A 61 -13.51 19.68 10.89
C ALA A 61 -13.49 21.19 10.66
N LYS A 62 -14.38 21.93 11.32
CA LYS A 62 -14.45 23.39 11.24
C LYS A 62 -13.21 24.08 11.81
N GLY A 63 -12.63 23.57 12.89
CA GLY A 63 -11.50 24.17 13.60
C GLY A 63 -10.12 23.86 13.02
N GLN A 64 -9.98 22.78 12.24
CA GLN A 64 -8.74 22.47 11.50
C GLN A 64 -8.79 22.92 10.03
N MET A 65 -9.92 23.47 9.58
CA MET A 65 -10.00 24.28 8.37
C MET A 65 -9.40 25.67 8.66
N ASN A 66 -8.54 26.17 7.77
CA ASN A 66 -7.89 27.48 7.90
C ASN A 66 -8.95 28.59 8.00
N GLU A 67 -8.75 29.66 8.80
CA GLU A 67 -9.75 30.74 9.02
C GLU A 67 -10.22 31.40 7.71
N GLU A 68 -9.36 31.45 6.68
CA GLU A 68 -9.65 31.96 5.34
C GLU A 68 -10.56 31.03 4.50
N ILE A 69 -10.53 29.72 4.80
CA ILE A 69 -11.32 28.67 4.15
C ILE A 69 -12.66 28.47 4.87
N ALA A 70 -12.70 28.65 6.19
CA ALA A 70 -13.90 28.48 7.01
C ALA A 70 -14.99 29.52 6.71
N GLY A 71 -14.60 30.76 6.35
CA GLY A 71 -15.54 31.84 6.02
C GLY A 71 -16.26 31.68 4.68
N SER A 72 -15.80 30.77 3.82
CA SER A 72 -16.25 30.63 2.43
C SER A 72 -16.63 29.19 2.06
N THR A 73 -16.68 28.29 3.04
CA THR A 73 -17.05 26.87 2.87
C THR A 73 -18.50 26.66 3.29
N ASP A 74 -19.38 26.57 2.30
CA ASP A 74 -20.75 26.12 2.53
C ASP A 74 -20.74 24.60 2.77
N ILE A 75 -21.37 24.12 3.86
CA ILE A 75 -21.39 22.69 4.19
C ILE A 75 -22.40 22.00 3.29
N ILE A 76 -21.94 21.55 2.12
CA ILE A 76 -22.77 20.88 1.14
C ILE A 76 -22.92 19.40 1.52
N THR A 77 -23.99 19.06 2.24
CA THR A 77 -24.45 17.67 2.35
C THR A 77 -25.24 17.31 1.09
N ARG A 78 -24.67 16.45 0.24
CA ARG A 78 -25.26 16.14 -1.09
C ARG A 78 -26.50 15.26 -0.99
N THR A 79 -26.51 14.30 -0.07
CA THR A 79 -27.67 13.44 0.16
C THR A 79 -27.89 13.19 1.66
N PRO A 80 -29.16 13.17 2.13
CA PRO A 80 -29.45 12.94 3.55
C PRO A 80 -29.09 11.52 4.03
N PHE A 81 -28.87 10.57 3.12
CA PHE A 81 -28.53 9.18 3.45
C PHE A 81 -27.03 8.94 3.71
N GLU A 82 -26.15 9.80 3.18
CA GLU A 82 -24.69 9.62 3.25
C GLU A 82 -24.19 9.57 4.70
N VAL A 83 -24.70 10.45 5.58
CA VAL A 83 -24.30 10.52 6.99
C VAL A 83 -24.68 9.24 7.74
N ILE A 84 -25.89 8.71 7.52
CA ILE A 84 -26.36 7.48 8.17
C ILE A 84 -25.53 6.27 7.71
N LEU A 85 -25.26 6.20 6.39
CA LEU A 85 -24.45 5.12 5.84
C LEU A 85 -23.01 5.17 6.36
N LEU A 86 -22.45 6.36 6.51
CA LEU A 86 -21.14 6.57 7.12
C LEU A 86 -21.10 6.08 8.57
N GLN A 87 -22.06 6.52 9.39
CA GLN A 87 -22.17 6.08 10.78
C GLN A 87 -22.30 4.57 10.90
N ALA A 88 -23.05 3.93 10.00
CA ALA A 88 -23.17 2.47 9.93
C ALA A 88 -21.85 1.80 9.54
N LYS A 89 -21.12 2.31 8.54
CA LYS A 89 -19.80 1.78 8.15
C LYS A 89 -18.81 1.82 9.32
N ILE A 90 -18.66 2.99 9.97
CA ILE A 90 -17.75 3.15 11.11
C ILE A 90 -18.19 2.25 12.25
N GLY A 91 -19.49 2.23 12.57
CA GLY A 91 -20.05 1.37 13.60
C GLY A 91 -19.78 -0.11 13.34
N MET A 92 -19.84 -0.58 12.09
CA MET A 92 -19.55 -1.98 11.75
C MET A 92 -18.09 -2.34 12.01
N ILE A 93 -17.15 -1.46 11.63
CA ILE A 93 -15.73 -1.68 11.87
C ILE A 93 -15.45 -1.67 13.38
N THR A 94 -15.95 -0.67 14.11
CA THR A 94 -15.81 -0.58 15.57
C THR A 94 -16.42 -1.79 16.27
N GLY A 95 -17.62 -2.21 15.86
CA GLY A 95 -18.29 -3.40 16.38
C GLY A 95 -17.47 -4.67 16.16
N ALA A 96 -16.85 -4.82 14.99
CA ALA A 96 -15.96 -5.94 14.70
C ALA A 96 -14.72 -5.92 15.61
N VAL A 97 -14.09 -4.76 15.79
CA VAL A 97 -12.93 -4.59 16.68
C VAL A 97 -13.29 -4.95 18.13
N VAL A 98 -14.43 -4.45 18.63
CA VAL A 98 -14.92 -4.74 20.00
C VAL A 98 -15.26 -6.23 20.18
N ALA A 99 -15.65 -6.92 19.11
CA ALA A 99 -15.94 -8.35 19.15
C ALA A 99 -14.67 -9.23 19.19
N ILE A 100 -13.50 -8.74 18.75
CA ILE A 100 -12.25 -9.53 18.70
C ILE A 100 -11.88 -10.12 20.08
N PRO A 101 -11.83 -9.34 21.19
CA PRO A 101 -11.51 -9.91 22.51
C PRO A 101 -12.49 -11.00 22.95
N ALA A 102 -13.79 -10.82 22.69
CA ALA A 102 -14.81 -11.81 23.02
C ALA A 102 -14.63 -13.09 22.19
N LEU A 103 -14.38 -12.94 20.88
CA LEU A 103 -14.08 -14.05 19.97
C LEU A 103 -12.87 -14.85 20.47
N LEU A 104 -11.76 -14.18 20.79
CA LEU A 104 -10.55 -14.84 21.31
C LEU A 104 -10.80 -15.53 22.65
N PHE A 105 -11.54 -14.90 23.56
CA PHE A 105 -11.86 -15.48 24.86
C PHE A 105 -12.72 -16.74 24.75
N PHE A 106 -13.71 -16.76 23.85
CA PHE A 106 -14.56 -17.93 23.64
C PHE A 106 -13.84 -19.04 22.85
N SER A 107 -13.02 -18.69 21.87
CA SER A 107 -12.25 -19.65 21.07
C SER A 107 -11.06 -20.28 21.82
N ARG A 108 -10.66 -19.75 22.98
CA ARG A 108 -9.53 -20.25 23.78
C ARG A 108 -9.55 -21.76 24.04
N LYS A 109 -10.74 -22.34 24.26
CA LYS A 109 -10.89 -23.78 24.57
C LYS A 109 -10.66 -24.66 23.33
N ALA A 110 -11.05 -24.18 22.15
CA ALA A 110 -10.78 -24.84 20.88
C ALA A 110 -9.29 -24.79 20.55
N ILE A 111 -8.66 -23.62 20.71
CA ILE A 111 -7.22 -23.41 20.50
C ILE A 111 -6.39 -24.30 21.44
N ARG A 112 -6.74 -24.34 22.73
CA ARG A 112 -6.06 -25.16 23.75
C ARG A 112 -6.13 -26.65 23.44
N ARG A 113 -7.23 -27.14 22.86
CA ARG A 113 -7.39 -28.55 22.48
C ARG A 113 -6.39 -29.01 21.42
N ARG A 114 -5.80 -28.06 20.68
CA ARG A 114 -4.87 -28.30 19.58
C ARG A 114 -3.39 -28.15 19.97
N GLY A 115 -3.08 -28.16 21.27
CA GLY A 115 -1.70 -28.09 21.75
C GLY A 115 -1.14 -26.67 21.90
N TYR A 116 -1.87 -25.62 21.49
CA TYR A 116 -1.51 -24.24 21.83
C TYR A 116 -1.85 -23.97 23.31
N HIS A 117 -0.90 -24.30 24.18
CA HIS A 117 -0.97 -24.03 25.61
C HIS A 117 -0.19 -22.75 25.90
N SER A 118 -0.87 -21.70 26.39
CA SER A 118 -0.15 -20.57 26.95
C SER A 118 0.54 -21.04 28.23
N VAL A 119 1.87 -20.95 28.26
CA VAL A 119 2.73 -21.38 29.38
C VAL A 119 2.51 -20.49 30.62
N VAL A 120 1.82 -19.35 30.46
CA VAL A 120 1.59 -18.36 31.51
C VAL A 120 0.17 -18.49 32.09
N PRO A 121 0.00 -18.70 33.41
CA PRO A 121 -1.31 -18.66 34.05
C PRO A 121 -1.87 -17.23 34.02
N ILE A 122 -2.95 -17.03 33.28
CA ILE A 122 -3.59 -15.72 33.13
C ILE A 122 -4.45 -15.42 34.37
N SER A 123 -3.90 -14.69 35.34
CA SER A 123 -4.68 -14.20 36.49
C SER A 123 -5.66 -13.10 36.07
N LYS A 124 -6.78 -12.96 36.81
CA LYS A 124 -7.77 -11.89 36.54
C LYS A 124 -7.15 -10.48 36.60
N GLY A 125 -6.13 -10.27 37.45
CA GLY A 125 -5.42 -9.01 37.57
C GLY A 125 -4.54 -8.68 36.36
N TYR A 126 -3.86 -9.68 35.78
CA TYR A 126 -3.09 -9.49 34.54
C TYR A 126 -3.99 -9.15 33.35
N ILE A 127 -5.17 -9.77 33.26
CA ILE A 127 -6.17 -9.41 32.23
C ILE A 127 -6.61 -7.96 32.40
N ALA A 128 -6.94 -7.55 33.63
CA ALA A 128 -7.37 -6.16 33.89
C ALA A 128 -6.25 -5.16 33.53
N GLY A 129 -5.01 -5.43 33.93
CA GLY A 129 -3.86 -4.61 33.55
C GLY A 129 -3.62 -4.54 32.04
N PHE A 130 -3.74 -5.68 31.35
CA PHE A 130 -3.65 -5.73 29.88
C PHE A 130 -4.74 -4.90 29.21
N VAL A 131 -6.00 -5.00 29.67
CA VAL A 131 -7.12 -4.23 29.11
C VAL A 131 -6.91 -2.73 29.34
N VAL A 132 -6.48 -2.32 30.53
CA VAL A 132 -6.18 -0.92 30.83
C VAL A 132 -5.05 -0.42 29.93
N MET A 133 -3.96 -1.18 29.78
CA MET A 133 -2.85 -0.82 28.90
C MET A 133 -3.28 -0.71 27.44
N ALA A 134 -4.07 -1.67 26.94
CA ALA A 134 -4.59 -1.66 25.58
C ALA A 134 -5.47 -0.42 25.33
N LEU A 135 -6.35 -0.08 26.27
CA LEU A 135 -7.19 1.11 26.19
C LEU A 135 -6.35 2.40 26.22
N SER A 136 -5.36 2.48 27.11
CA SER A 136 -4.44 3.62 27.18
C SER A 136 -3.66 3.82 25.89
N LEU A 137 -3.13 2.74 25.30
CA LEU A 137 -2.44 2.79 24.01
C LEU A 137 -3.36 3.20 22.87
N PHE A 138 -4.61 2.71 22.86
CA PHE A 138 -5.59 3.09 21.86
C PHE A 138 -5.86 4.59 21.92
N VAL A 139 -6.11 5.11 23.12
CA VAL A 139 -6.31 6.55 23.36
C VAL A 139 -5.06 7.35 22.96
N ALA A 140 -3.86 6.85 23.25
CA ALA A 140 -2.62 7.50 22.81
C ALA A 140 -2.50 7.57 21.27
N GLY A 141 -2.89 6.51 20.56
CA GLY A 141 -2.97 6.50 19.10
C GLY A 141 -3.99 7.48 18.54
N VAL A 142 -5.16 7.59 19.19
CA VAL A 142 -6.17 8.61 18.86
C VAL A 142 -5.61 10.02 19.08
N ILE A 143 -4.99 10.29 20.23
CA ILE A 143 -4.37 11.59 20.51
C ILE A 143 -3.32 11.93 19.45
N TYR A 144 -2.44 10.99 19.10
CA TYR A 144 -1.44 11.18 18.05
C TYR A 144 -2.07 11.56 16.70
N ALA A 145 -3.17 10.88 16.31
CA ALA A 145 -3.86 11.18 15.07
C ALA A 145 -4.34 12.65 15.02
N TYR A 146 -4.97 13.13 16.10
CA TYR A 146 -5.53 14.48 16.16
C TYR A 146 -4.52 15.60 16.37
N THR A 147 -3.52 15.39 17.22
CA THR A 147 -2.61 16.48 17.64
C THR A 147 -1.38 16.59 16.75
N ILE A 148 -0.99 15.50 16.09
CA ILE A 148 0.22 15.46 15.27
C ILE A 148 -0.17 15.18 13.83
N PHE A 149 -0.73 14.01 13.53
CA PHE A 149 -0.88 13.57 12.15
C PHE A 149 -1.79 14.48 11.31
N PHE A 150 -3.02 14.77 11.77
CA PHE A 150 -3.98 15.57 11.00
C PHE A 150 -3.51 17.00 10.72
N PRO A 151 -2.97 17.76 11.68
CA PRO A 151 -2.42 19.09 11.40
C PRO A 151 -1.35 19.09 10.31
N TYR A 152 -0.40 18.15 10.35
CA TYR A 152 0.63 18.03 9.31
C TYR A 152 0.03 17.60 7.97
N ALA A 153 -0.85 16.60 7.99
CA ALA A 153 -1.50 16.09 6.79
C ALA A 153 -2.32 17.18 6.11
N PHE A 154 -3.22 17.84 6.83
CA PHE A 154 -4.09 18.87 6.27
C PHE A 154 -3.33 20.12 5.87
N GLY A 155 -2.29 20.52 6.60
CA GLY A 155 -1.41 21.61 6.17
C GLY A 155 -0.75 21.31 4.82
N PHE A 156 -0.23 20.09 4.64
CA PHE A 156 0.33 19.64 3.36
C PHE A 156 -0.72 19.59 2.24
N LEU A 157 -1.89 18.99 2.51
CA LEU A 157 -2.95 18.77 1.52
C LEU A 157 -3.60 20.09 1.08
N ALA A 158 -3.87 20.99 2.03
CA ALA A 158 -4.40 22.32 1.75
C ALA A 158 -3.39 23.17 0.98
N GLY A 159 -2.11 23.14 1.39
CA GLY A 159 -1.04 23.84 0.66
C GLY A 159 -0.92 23.38 -0.80
N ASN A 160 -1.08 22.08 -1.06
CA ASN A 160 -1.11 21.54 -2.42
C ASN A 160 -2.32 22.06 -3.21
N ALA A 161 -3.52 22.02 -2.63
CA ALA A 161 -4.74 22.49 -3.29
C ALA A 161 -4.63 23.97 -3.68
N VAL A 162 -4.16 24.82 -2.76
CA VAL A 162 -3.97 26.25 -3.02
C VAL A 162 -2.91 26.48 -4.12
N SER A 163 -1.79 25.77 -4.06
CA SER A 163 -0.74 25.86 -5.10
C SER A 163 -1.24 25.42 -6.48
N ALA A 164 -2.24 24.55 -6.51
CA ALA A 164 -2.90 24.08 -7.72
C ALA A 164 -4.05 25.00 -8.22
N GLY A 165 -4.31 26.12 -7.54
CA GLY A 165 -5.40 27.05 -7.88
C GLY A 165 -6.79 26.49 -7.56
N VAL A 166 -6.88 25.57 -6.60
CA VAL A 166 -8.12 24.88 -6.22
C VAL A 166 -8.46 25.27 -4.80
N LYS A 167 -9.70 25.70 -4.57
CA LYS A 167 -10.17 25.96 -3.21
C LYS A 167 -10.41 24.65 -2.45
N PRO A 168 -9.75 24.43 -1.31
CA PRO A 168 -10.04 23.30 -0.45
C PRO A 168 -11.33 23.56 0.34
N SER A 169 -12.47 23.10 -0.15
CA SER A 169 -13.73 23.11 0.61
C SER A 169 -14.17 21.66 0.80
N TYR A 170 -13.78 21.09 1.95
CA TYR A 170 -13.96 19.67 2.21
C TYR A 170 -15.42 19.35 2.56
N GLY A 171 -15.97 18.35 1.88
CA GLY A 171 -17.29 17.82 2.21
C GLY A 171 -17.28 17.21 3.60
N ILE A 172 -18.24 17.57 4.46
CA ILE A 172 -18.25 17.14 5.86
C ILE A 172 -18.27 15.61 6.00
N THR A 173 -19.00 14.90 5.12
CA THR A 173 -19.08 13.44 5.14
C THR A 173 -17.75 12.80 4.75
N GLU A 174 -17.20 13.16 3.59
CA GLU A 174 -15.93 12.61 3.10
C GLU A 174 -14.78 12.91 4.05
N PHE A 175 -14.73 14.13 4.58
CA PHE A 175 -13.73 14.56 5.55
C PHE A 175 -13.85 13.77 6.87
N THR A 176 -15.06 13.59 7.38
CA THR A 176 -15.31 12.84 8.62
C THR A 176 -15.00 11.35 8.45
N GLU A 177 -15.33 10.75 7.29
CA GLU A 177 -14.97 9.36 6.97
C GLU A 177 -13.45 9.18 6.96
N PHE A 178 -12.74 10.08 6.29
CA PHE A 178 -11.28 10.08 6.25
C PHE A 178 -10.66 10.19 7.65
N MET A 179 -11.11 11.15 8.46
CA MET A 179 -10.61 11.33 9.83
C MET A 179 -10.93 10.12 10.72
N ALA A 180 -12.16 9.61 10.67
CA ALA A 180 -12.58 8.50 11.52
C ALA A 180 -11.80 7.22 11.20
N LEU A 181 -11.63 6.89 9.92
CA LEU A 181 -10.87 5.71 9.49
C LEU A 181 -9.39 5.80 9.86
N LEU A 182 -8.76 6.95 9.64
CA LEU A 182 -7.35 7.14 10.00
C LEU A 182 -7.12 7.19 11.52
N THR A 183 -8.03 7.82 12.27
CA THR A 183 -7.99 7.81 13.74
C THR A 183 -8.06 6.39 14.27
N LEU A 184 -9.02 5.60 13.76
CA LEU A 184 -9.17 4.20 14.14
C LEU A 184 -7.93 3.39 13.77
N SER A 185 -7.38 3.64 12.58
CA SER A 185 -6.15 3.01 12.10
C SER A 185 -4.97 3.26 13.04
N PHE A 186 -4.73 4.50 13.48
CA PHE A 186 -3.68 4.83 14.45
C PHE A 186 -3.96 4.26 15.85
N GLY A 187 -5.21 4.25 16.31
CA GLY A 187 -5.59 3.62 17.58
C GLY A 187 -5.33 2.11 17.58
N LEU A 188 -5.63 1.42 16.48
CA LEU A 188 -5.33 0.00 16.29
C LEU A 188 -3.82 -0.25 16.13
N ALA A 189 -3.12 0.61 15.40
CA ALA A 189 -1.68 0.53 15.22
C ALA A 189 -0.93 0.65 16.55
N ALA A 190 -1.38 1.53 17.44
CA ALA A 190 -0.82 1.71 18.78
C ALA A 190 -0.88 0.43 19.64
N GLN A 191 -1.63 -0.60 19.22
CA GLN A 191 -1.62 -1.92 19.87
C GLN A 191 -0.42 -2.78 19.46
N LEU A 192 0.32 -2.45 18.39
CA LEU A 192 1.46 -3.24 17.90
C LEU A 192 2.51 -3.53 19.00
N PRO A 193 2.96 -2.56 19.82
CA PRO A 193 3.96 -2.83 20.85
C PRO A 193 3.47 -3.84 21.88
N LEU A 194 2.21 -3.71 22.31
CA LEU A 194 1.59 -4.60 23.28
C LEU A 194 1.40 -6.00 22.70
N LEU A 195 0.90 -6.10 21.46
CA LEU A 195 0.66 -7.35 20.77
C LEU A 195 1.96 -8.13 20.54
N MET A 196 2.97 -7.49 19.93
CA MET A 196 4.27 -8.10 19.68
C MET A 196 4.98 -8.48 20.99
N GLY A 197 4.92 -7.61 21.99
CA GLY A 197 5.48 -7.87 23.31
C GLY A 197 4.87 -9.09 23.99
N VAL A 198 3.54 -9.21 24.00
CA VAL A 198 2.85 -10.36 24.62
C VAL A 198 3.09 -11.65 23.85
N LEU A 199 3.07 -11.62 22.52
CA LEU A 199 3.33 -12.80 21.70
C LEU A 199 4.76 -13.30 21.85
N SER A 200 5.73 -12.38 21.98
CA SER A 200 7.14 -12.73 22.21
C SER A 200 7.40 -13.17 23.65
N TYR A 201 6.73 -12.55 24.64
CA TYR A 201 6.79 -12.97 26.05
C TYR A 201 6.26 -14.40 26.28
N THR A 202 5.21 -14.75 25.56
CA THR A 202 4.56 -16.07 25.65
C THR A 202 5.21 -17.12 24.77
N GLU A 203 6.24 -16.76 23.99
CA GLU A 203 6.93 -17.62 23.02
C GLU A 203 5.99 -18.21 21.95
N ILE A 204 4.76 -17.69 21.80
CA ILE A 204 3.82 -18.10 20.74
C ILE A 204 4.39 -17.70 19.37
N ILE A 205 4.96 -16.50 19.29
CA ILE A 205 5.73 -16.05 18.13
C ILE A 205 7.09 -15.57 18.65
N PRO A 206 8.21 -16.21 18.26
CA PRO A 206 9.55 -15.78 18.65
C PRO A 206 9.82 -14.33 18.21
N TYR A 207 10.63 -13.62 18.99
CA TYR A 207 11.18 -12.31 18.58
C TYR A 207 11.89 -12.41 17.22
N GLU A 208 12.63 -13.50 17.01
CA GLU A 208 13.39 -13.81 15.80
C GLU A 208 12.49 -13.82 14.56
N THR A 209 11.26 -14.37 14.67
CA THR A 209 10.30 -14.36 13.56
C THR A 209 9.91 -12.94 13.15
N PHE A 210 9.66 -12.05 14.13
CA PHE A 210 9.36 -10.66 13.83
C PHE A 210 10.58 -9.97 13.19
N ARG A 211 11.78 -10.17 13.76
CA ARG A 211 13.03 -9.62 13.22
C ARG A 211 13.26 -10.08 11.78
N ASP A 212 13.19 -11.37 11.49
CA ASP A 212 13.57 -11.93 10.19
C ASP A 212 12.53 -11.60 9.10
N LYS A 213 11.27 -11.37 9.49
CA LYS A 213 10.18 -11.00 8.58
C LYS A 213 9.91 -9.49 8.53
N TRP A 214 10.78 -8.63 9.06
CA TRP A 214 10.58 -7.17 9.08
C TRP A 214 10.25 -6.58 7.71
N ARG A 215 10.89 -7.05 6.63
CA ARG A 215 10.60 -6.59 5.25
C ARG A 215 9.16 -6.88 4.81
N HIS A 216 8.61 -8.01 5.24
CA HIS A 216 7.22 -8.39 4.95
C HIS A 216 6.26 -7.54 5.81
N ALA A 217 6.65 -7.20 7.04
CA ALA A 217 5.87 -6.29 7.87
C ALA A 217 5.79 -4.88 7.25
N VAL A 218 6.89 -4.35 6.72
CA VAL A 218 6.89 -3.07 6.00
C VAL A 218 5.98 -3.11 4.77
N VAL A 219 6.06 -4.17 3.96
CA VAL A 219 5.13 -4.35 2.82
C VAL A 219 3.68 -4.45 3.29
N GLY A 220 3.41 -5.20 4.36
CA GLY A 220 2.10 -5.30 4.98
C GLY A 220 1.59 -3.93 5.43
N ILE A 221 2.41 -3.13 6.11
CA ILE A 221 2.07 -1.77 6.52
C ILE A 221 1.68 -0.94 5.29
N VAL A 222 2.47 -0.93 4.23
CA VAL A 222 2.16 -0.15 3.01
C VAL A 222 0.85 -0.60 2.37
N ILE A 223 0.58 -1.92 2.31
CA ILE A 223 -0.67 -2.48 1.78
C ILE A 223 -1.87 -2.08 2.63
N PHE A 224 -1.78 -2.23 3.96
CA PHE A 224 -2.83 -1.79 4.88
C PHE A 224 -3.01 -0.27 4.83
N GLY A 225 -1.93 0.48 4.64
CA GLY A 225 -1.96 1.92 4.41
C GLY A 225 -2.85 2.27 3.23
N ALA A 226 -2.73 1.58 2.10
CA ALA A 226 -3.60 1.82 0.94
C ALA A 226 -5.10 1.53 1.18
N LEU A 227 -5.45 0.81 2.24
CA LEU A 227 -6.84 0.58 2.65
C LEU A 227 -7.39 1.73 3.51
N PHE A 228 -6.57 2.28 4.42
CA PHE A 228 -6.98 3.29 5.38
C PHE A 228 -6.68 4.72 4.92
N SER A 229 -5.57 4.93 4.24
CA SER A 229 -5.23 6.16 3.56
C SER A 229 -5.75 6.12 2.13
N PRO A 230 -6.07 7.29 1.55
CA PRO A 230 -6.33 7.40 0.14
C PRO A 230 -5.14 6.87 -0.69
N PRO A 231 -5.40 6.39 -1.92
CA PRO A 231 -4.37 5.80 -2.78
C PRO A 231 -3.54 6.90 -3.47
N ASP A 232 -2.90 7.77 -2.67
CA ASP A 232 -1.87 8.69 -3.13
C ASP A 232 -0.54 8.39 -2.43
N PRO A 233 0.61 8.46 -3.13
CA PRO A 233 1.90 8.09 -2.56
C PRO A 233 2.31 8.92 -1.35
N PHE A 234 1.91 10.19 -1.29
CA PHE A 234 2.34 11.10 -0.23
C PHE A 234 1.62 10.81 1.08
N THR A 235 0.30 10.73 1.09
CA THR A 235 -0.43 10.37 2.30
C THR A 235 -0.19 8.94 2.71
N GLN A 236 0.03 8.04 1.76
CA GLN A 236 0.43 6.67 2.07
C GLN A 236 1.79 6.60 2.75
N VAL A 237 2.80 7.36 2.29
CA VAL A 237 4.12 7.44 2.96
C VAL A 237 4.02 8.15 4.30
N MET A 238 3.27 9.25 4.37
CA MET A 238 3.04 10.01 5.60
C MET A 238 2.35 9.17 6.68
N TRP A 239 1.46 8.26 6.28
CA TRP A 239 0.85 7.28 7.18
C TRP A 239 1.76 6.09 7.47
N ALA A 240 2.45 5.53 6.47
CA ALA A 240 3.28 4.34 6.63
C ALA A 240 4.55 4.60 7.46
N MET A 241 5.13 5.79 7.38
CA MET A 241 6.34 6.15 8.11
C MET A 241 6.17 6.02 9.64
N PRO A 242 5.17 6.63 10.30
CA PRO A 242 4.96 6.44 11.73
C PRO A 242 4.62 4.99 12.08
N MET A 243 3.95 4.25 11.19
CA MET A 243 3.65 2.83 11.39
C MET A 243 4.90 1.95 11.37
N VAL A 244 5.84 2.22 10.47
CA VAL A 244 7.14 1.53 10.42
C VAL A 244 7.97 1.87 11.65
N ILE A 245 7.99 3.14 12.07
CA ILE A 245 8.68 3.53 13.31
C ILE A 245 8.08 2.81 14.51
N LEU A 246 6.75 2.74 14.58
CA LEU A 246 6.04 2.04 15.64
C LEU A 246 6.33 0.54 15.62
N TYR A 247 6.47 -0.07 14.44
CA TYR A 247 6.89 -1.47 14.30
C TYR A 247 8.33 -1.69 14.81
N VAL A 248 9.28 -0.82 14.46
CA VAL A 248 10.66 -0.89 14.96
C VAL A 248 10.70 -0.75 16.49
N PHE A 249 9.92 0.19 17.04
CA PHE A 249 9.75 0.33 18.48
C PHE A 249 9.15 -0.93 19.12
N SER A 250 8.12 -1.50 18.50
CA SER A 250 7.46 -2.74 18.95
C SER A 250 8.44 -3.92 18.94
N LEU A 251 9.31 -3.99 17.94
CA LEU A 251 10.36 -5.00 17.82
C LEU A 251 11.38 -4.87 18.95
N GLY A 252 11.85 -3.65 19.25
CA GLY A 252 12.74 -3.42 20.38
C GLY A 252 12.10 -3.78 21.73
N LEU A 253 10.84 -3.42 21.95
CA LEU A 253 10.09 -3.81 23.15
C LEU A 253 9.96 -5.33 23.26
N ALA A 254 9.59 -6.00 22.17
CA ALA A 254 9.51 -7.45 22.11
C ALA A 254 10.83 -8.11 22.53
N LYS A 255 11.97 -7.60 22.04
CA LYS A 255 13.29 -8.08 22.43
C LYS A 255 13.58 -7.93 23.92
N VAL A 256 13.32 -6.75 24.49
CA VAL A 256 13.52 -6.51 25.93
C VAL A 256 12.69 -7.50 26.73
N VAL A 257 11.42 -7.67 26.37
CA VAL A 257 10.49 -8.56 27.05
C VAL A 257 10.93 -10.03 26.92
N THR A 258 11.38 -10.45 25.74
CA THR A 258 11.93 -11.79 25.50
C THR A 258 13.20 -12.03 26.32
N ASN A 259 14.17 -11.11 26.29
CA ASN A 259 15.41 -11.23 27.06
C ASN A 259 15.12 -11.27 28.57
N VAL A 260 14.21 -10.44 29.08
CA VAL A 260 13.79 -10.47 30.49
C VAL A 260 13.13 -11.80 30.84
N ARG A 261 12.31 -12.36 29.94
CA ARG A 261 11.64 -13.65 30.18
C ARG A 261 12.61 -14.83 30.15
N ARG A 262 13.48 -14.89 29.14
CA ARG A 262 14.46 -15.98 28.99
C ARG A 262 15.50 -15.94 30.11
N ARG A 263 16.02 -14.76 30.46
CA ARG A 263 16.92 -14.56 31.62
C ARG A 263 16.24 -14.77 32.97
N GLY A 264 14.98 -14.42 33.12
CA GLY A 264 14.23 -14.61 34.38
C GLY A 264 13.67 -16.03 34.58
N ALA A 265 13.73 -16.89 33.55
CA ALA A 265 13.50 -18.33 33.70
C ALA A 265 14.72 -19.01 34.36
N ALA A 266 15.93 -18.46 34.17
CA ALA A 266 17.07 -18.67 35.06
C ALA A 266 16.82 -17.90 36.36
N LYS A 267 16.77 -18.61 37.50
CA LYS A 267 16.22 -18.08 38.76
C LYS A 267 17.08 -16.96 39.35
N SER A 268 16.64 -15.71 39.21
CA SER A 268 16.89 -14.65 40.19
C SER A 268 15.57 -14.01 40.58
N GLU A 269 15.15 -14.20 41.85
CA GLU A 269 13.95 -13.56 42.40
C GLU A 269 14.11 -12.03 42.40
N GLY A 270 13.33 -11.33 41.58
CA GLY A 270 12.99 -9.90 41.77
C GLY A 270 13.80 -8.85 41.01
N THR A 271 14.91 -9.16 40.37
CA THR A 271 15.86 -8.14 39.84
C THR A 271 15.47 -7.53 38.48
N GLY A 272 14.82 -8.27 37.58
CA GLY A 272 14.52 -7.80 36.21
C GLY A 272 13.48 -6.66 36.13
N THR A 273 12.35 -6.81 36.83
CA THR A 273 11.26 -5.82 36.83
C THR A 273 11.65 -4.50 37.50
N ASP A 274 12.46 -4.56 38.56
CA ASP A 274 12.91 -3.38 39.27
C ASP A 274 13.94 -2.58 38.47
N HIS A 275 14.79 -3.24 37.68
CA HIS A 275 15.71 -2.56 36.77
C HIS A 275 14.96 -1.76 35.69
N VAL A 276 13.97 -2.40 35.05
CA VAL A 276 13.13 -1.74 34.02
C VAL A 276 12.35 -0.57 34.63
N LYS A 277 11.75 -0.75 35.80
CA LYS A 277 11.02 0.31 36.52
C LYS A 277 11.94 1.50 36.85
N ARG A 278 13.16 1.23 37.32
CA ARG A 278 14.15 2.28 37.63
C ARG A 278 14.54 3.08 36.39
N ARG A 279 14.81 2.41 35.25
CA ARG A 279 15.13 3.10 33.99
C ARG A 279 13.96 3.94 33.48
N LEU A 280 12.73 3.43 33.56
CA LEU A 280 11.52 4.18 33.20
C LEU A 280 11.35 5.46 34.04
N LEU A 281 11.55 5.35 35.36
CA LEU A 281 11.49 6.50 36.26
C LEU A 281 12.60 7.52 36.00
N GLN A 282 13.83 7.05 35.74
CA GLN A 282 14.94 7.93 35.36
C GLN A 282 14.66 8.66 34.05
N PHE A 283 14.18 7.93 33.03
CA PHE A 283 13.81 8.51 31.74
C PHE A 283 12.71 9.56 31.90
N GLY A 284 11.62 9.24 32.61
CA GLY A 284 10.55 10.19 32.89
C GLY A 284 11.02 11.40 33.70
N GLY A 285 11.92 11.20 34.67
CA GLY A 285 12.53 12.28 35.45
C GLY A 285 13.38 13.22 34.59
N VAL A 286 14.20 12.67 33.69
CA VAL A 286 15.00 13.47 32.73
C VAL A 286 14.08 14.28 31.83
N LEU A 287 13.00 13.69 31.29
CA LEU A 287 12.04 14.43 30.46
C LEU A 287 11.33 15.55 31.23
N ALA A 288 10.98 15.33 32.50
CA ALA A 288 10.38 16.39 33.33
C ALA A 288 11.35 17.56 33.55
N VAL A 289 12.63 17.28 33.79
CA VAL A 289 13.68 18.31 33.93
C VAL A 289 13.88 19.06 32.62
N VAL A 290 13.94 18.34 31.49
CA VAL A 290 14.05 18.96 30.16
C VAL A 290 12.84 19.85 29.86
N ALA A 291 11.62 19.38 30.15
CA ALA A 291 10.40 20.17 29.96
C ALA A 291 10.41 21.46 30.78
N ALA A 292 10.81 21.38 32.05
CA ALA A 292 10.93 22.54 32.92
C ALA A 292 12.01 23.52 32.43
N ALA A 293 13.17 23.02 32.02
CA ALA A 293 14.26 23.84 31.48
C ALA A 293 13.86 24.58 30.20
N ILE A 294 13.16 23.89 29.28
CA ILE A 294 12.68 24.50 28.04
C ILE A 294 11.60 25.53 28.33
N SER A 295 10.64 25.21 29.21
CA SER A 295 9.60 26.17 29.61
C SER A 295 10.22 27.45 30.18
N ALA A 296 11.23 27.31 31.05
CA ALA A 296 11.96 28.44 31.62
C ALA A 296 12.76 29.23 30.57
N ALA A 297 13.34 28.55 29.57
CA ALA A 297 14.04 29.20 28.47
C ALA A 297 13.09 29.99 27.56
N VAL A 298 11.90 29.44 27.28
CA VAL A 298 10.85 30.14 26.52
C VAL A 298 10.39 31.39 27.28
N ASN A 299 10.14 31.26 28.59
CA ASN A 299 9.75 32.38 29.45
C ASN A 299 10.79 33.52 29.47
N GLN A 300 12.08 33.17 29.35
CA GLN A 300 13.20 34.13 29.26
C GLN A 300 13.43 34.72 27.86
N GLY A 301 12.51 34.51 26.91
CA GLY A 301 12.62 35.03 25.55
C GLY A 301 13.47 34.17 24.62
N GLY A 302 13.58 32.85 24.87
CA GLY A 302 14.41 31.93 24.10
C GLY A 302 14.13 31.91 22.60
N PHE A 303 12.89 32.14 22.16
CA PHE A 303 12.56 32.25 20.73
C PHE A 303 13.21 33.48 20.07
N GLY A 304 13.34 34.60 20.78
CA GLY A 304 14.06 35.78 20.30
C GLY A 304 15.55 35.48 20.12
N TYR A 305 16.17 34.85 21.13
CA TYR A 305 17.56 34.42 21.06
C TYR A 305 17.83 33.47 19.86
N LEU A 306 16.95 32.48 19.64
CA LEU A 306 17.07 31.57 18.50
C LEU A 306 17.04 32.32 17.16
N ARG A 307 16.12 33.27 16.99
CA ARG A 307 15.97 34.03 15.76
C ARG A 307 17.14 34.96 15.47
N GLU A 308 17.69 35.60 16.49
CA GLU A 308 18.75 36.60 16.33
C GLU A 308 20.14 35.97 16.30
N SER A 309 20.38 34.91 17.07
CA SER A 309 21.73 34.35 17.26
C SER A 309 21.93 33.00 16.57
N VAL A 310 20.91 32.16 16.47
CA VAL A 310 21.05 30.77 15.96
C VAL A 310 20.62 30.66 14.50
N TYR A 311 19.42 31.11 14.14
CA TYR A 311 18.88 30.96 12.79
C TYR A 311 19.75 31.59 11.69
N PRO A 312 20.43 32.74 11.89
CA PRO A 312 21.31 33.31 10.88
C PRO A 312 22.52 32.42 10.55
N THR A 313 22.92 31.54 11.47
CA THR A 313 24.04 30.59 11.26
C THR A 313 23.69 29.44 10.33
N PHE A 314 22.40 29.16 10.12
CA PHE A 314 21.98 28.15 9.15
C PHE A 314 22.06 28.66 7.70
N PRO A 315 22.37 27.78 6.73
CA PRO A 315 22.25 28.08 5.30
C PRO A 315 20.83 28.56 4.95
N SER A 316 20.69 29.49 4.01
CA SER A 316 19.40 30.13 3.67
C SER A 316 18.25 29.16 3.40
N TRP A 317 18.54 28.00 2.82
CA TRP A 317 17.57 26.93 2.51
C TRP A 317 17.16 26.06 3.71
N LEU A 318 17.89 26.16 4.84
CA LEU A 318 17.66 25.42 6.09
C LEU A 318 17.20 26.34 7.23
N ARG A 319 17.12 27.65 6.98
CA ARG A 319 16.63 28.62 7.98
C ARG A 319 15.14 28.38 8.20
N PRO A 320 14.70 28.18 9.46
CA PRO A 320 13.28 28.09 9.76
C PRO A 320 12.59 29.40 9.37
N SER A 321 11.54 29.33 8.56
CA SER A 321 10.68 30.47 8.22
C SER A 321 9.70 30.83 9.36
N GLY A 322 9.70 30.06 10.45
CA GLY A 322 8.88 30.27 11.64
C GLY A 322 9.22 29.29 12.77
N THR A 323 8.47 29.33 13.86
CA THR A 323 8.68 28.49 15.07
C THR A 323 7.70 27.31 15.15
N LEU A 324 7.20 26.81 14.01
CA LEU A 324 6.16 25.76 13.95
C LEU A 324 4.91 26.09 14.79
N GLY A 325 4.61 27.38 14.97
CA GLY A 325 3.51 27.85 15.82
C GLY A 325 3.76 27.73 17.33
N LEU A 326 4.92 27.24 17.77
CA LEU A 326 5.25 27.09 19.20
C LEU A 326 5.35 28.45 19.90
N GLU A 327 5.92 29.45 19.23
CA GLU A 327 5.99 30.81 19.78
C GLU A 327 4.60 31.45 19.87
N ALA A 328 3.76 31.25 18.87
CA ALA A 328 2.37 31.68 18.92
C ALA A 328 1.64 30.98 20.08
N MET A 329 1.80 29.66 20.26
CA MET A 329 1.21 28.91 21.37
C MET A 329 1.64 29.45 22.74
N ALA A 330 2.95 29.73 22.92
CA ALA A 330 3.49 30.32 24.14
C ALA A 330 2.90 31.71 24.41
N ASN A 331 2.83 32.57 23.39
CA ASN A 331 2.32 33.94 23.53
C ASN A 331 0.81 33.98 23.77
N THR A 332 0.03 33.08 23.15
CA THR A 332 -1.44 33.10 23.21
C THR A 332 -1.97 32.66 24.58
N HIS A 333 -1.30 31.70 25.23
CA HIS A 333 -1.76 31.09 26.49
C HIS A 333 -0.88 31.47 27.71
N GLY A 334 0.08 32.37 27.53
CA GLY A 334 1.04 32.79 28.55
C GLY A 334 1.78 31.60 29.17
N LEU A 335 1.90 31.57 30.50
CA LEU A 335 2.62 30.52 31.22
C LEU A 335 2.14 29.10 30.91
N ALA A 336 0.84 28.90 30.65
CA ALA A 336 0.31 27.59 30.24
C ALA A 336 0.81 27.19 28.84
N GLY A 337 0.92 28.15 27.92
CA GLY A 337 1.50 27.95 26.59
C GLY A 337 2.99 27.64 26.66
N GLU A 338 3.75 28.33 27.51
CA GLU A 338 5.18 28.07 27.72
C GLU A 338 5.42 26.65 28.26
N ILE A 339 4.63 26.22 29.24
CA ILE A 339 4.68 24.84 29.77
C ILE A 339 4.30 23.84 28.68
N ALA A 340 3.27 24.12 27.88
CA ALA A 340 2.88 23.25 26.77
C ALA A 340 4.01 23.09 25.75
N VAL A 341 4.69 24.18 25.39
CA VAL A 341 5.88 24.14 24.53
C VAL A 341 6.99 23.31 25.16
N GLY A 342 7.29 23.50 26.45
CA GLY A 342 8.30 22.71 27.15
C GLY A 342 7.99 21.21 27.15
N LEU A 343 6.73 20.84 27.39
CA LEU A 343 6.29 19.44 27.33
C LEU A 343 6.37 18.86 25.92
N LEU A 344 5.96 19.61 24.89
CA LEU A 344 6.03 19.16 23.50
C LEU A 344 7.46 18.94 23.04
N VAL A 345 8.37 19.87 23.32
CA VAL A 345 9.78 19.72 22.94
C VAL A 345 10.44 18.61 23.75
N SER A 346 10.13 18.48 25.04
CA SER A 346 10.61 17.35 25.85
C SER A 346 10.10 16.01 25.32
N ALA A 347 8.84 15.91 24.93
CA ALA A 347 8.29 14.70 24.31
C ALA A 347 8.99 14.37 22.98
N ALA A 348 9.30 15.37 22.15
CA ALA A 348 10.05 15.18 20.91
C ALA A 348 11.48 14.69 21.16
N VAL A 349 12.19 15.31 22.12
CA VAL A 349 13.54 14.86 22.54
C VAL A 349 13.48 13.44 23.12
N GLY A 350 12.50 13.17 23.97
CA GLY A 350 12.26 11.84 24.53
C GLY A 350 11.99 10.79 23.47
N PHE A 351 11.20 11.12 22.45
CA PHE A 351 10.96 10.24 21.31
C PHE A 351 12.27 9.92 20.56
N VAL A 352 13.12 10.91 20.28
CA VAL A 352 14.42 10.68 19.63
C VAL A 352 15.35 9.82 20.49
N VAL A 353 15.43 10.09 21.80
CA VAL A 353 16.22 9.27 22.73
C VAL A 353 15.68 7.85 22.80
N LEU A 354 14.36 7.68 22.84
CA LEU A 354 13.71 6.37 22.87
C LEU A 354 13.95 5.58 21.59
N LEU A 355 13.92 6.25 20.43
CA LEU A 355 14.25 5.65 19.14
C LEU A 355 15.71 5.20 19.11
N GLY A 356 16.64 6.07 19.53
CA GLY A 356 18.07 5.72 19.65
C GLY A 356 18.30 4.55 20.61
N TYR A 357 17.61 4.54 21.75
CA TYR A 357 17.66 3.43 22.70
C TYR A 357 17.10 2.13 22.11
N THR A 358 16.03 2.21 21.33
CA THR A 358 15.45 1.06 20.63
C THR A 358 16.45 0.50 19.61
N ILE A 359 17.12 1.36 18.83
CA ILE A 359 18.17 0.93 17.90
C ILE A 359 19.30 0.25 18.67
N HIS A 360 19.75 0.83 19.78
CA HIS A 360 20.79 0.23 20.63
C HIS A 360 20.35 -1.14 21.15
N VAL A 361 19.12 -1.27 21.65
CA VAL A 361 18.54 -2.55 22.08
C VAL A 361 18.51 -3.55 20.92
N LEU A 362 18.12 -3.13 19.72
CA LEU A 362 18.07 -4.01 18.55
C LEU A 362 19.45 -4.52 18.12
N GLN A 363 20.52 -3.76 18.38
CA GLN A 363 21.92 -4.15 18.12
C GLN A 363 22.49 -5.13 19.15
N GLN A 364 21.94 -5.19 20.37
CA GLN A 364 22.40 -6.15 21.38
C GLN A 364 22.17 -7.61 20.93
N PRO A 365 22.83 -8.60 21.54
CA PRO A 365 22.46 -9.99 21.27
C PRO A 365 21.08 -10.36 21.84
N VAL A 366 20.48 -11.43 21.30
CA VAL A 366 19.23 -12.01 21.81
C VAL A 366 19.59 -13.20 22.68
N TYR A 367 19.00 -13.29 23.86
CA TYR A 367 19.26 -14.43 24.74
C TYR A 367 18.68 -15.72 24.14
N PRO A 368 19.43 -16.82 24.04
CA PRO A 368 18.96 -18.05 23.42
C PRO A 368 17.81 -18.71 24.22
N ARG A 369 17.00 -19.56 23.58
CA ARG A 369 15.93 -20.29 24.26
C ARG A 369 16.52 -21.48 25.01
N ALA A 370 15.96 -21.79 26.19
CA ALA A 370 16.37 -22.95 26.97
C ALA A 370 16.31 -24.27 26.17
N ASP A 371 15.28 -24.45 25.33
CA ASP A 371 15.15 -25.63 24.48
C ASP A 371 16.23 -25.70 23.38
N ASP A 372 16.68 -24.54 22.87
CA ASP A 372 17.71 -24.48 21.82
C ASP A 372 19.07 -24.83 22.43
N ILE A 373 19.37 -24.30 23.63
CA ILE A 373 20.60 -24.59 24.39
C ILE A 373 20.71 -26.09 24.75
N ARG A 374 19.58 -26.72 25.11
CA ARG A 374 19.52 -28.15 25.47
C ARG A 374 19.61 -29.10 24.28
N ARG A 375 19.26 -28.64 23.08
CA ARG A 375 19.30 -29.44 21.84
C ARG A 375 20.46 -29.06 20.93
N ALA A 376 21.31 -28.12 21.32
CA ALA A 376 22.50 -27.75 20.57
C ALA A 376 23.43 -28.96 20.45
N ASP A 377 24.02 -29.16 19.28
CA ASP A 377 24.90 -30.31 19.02
C ASP A 377 26.37 -29.88 19.06
N THR A 378 26.68 -28.65 18.64
CA THR A 378 28.05 -28.13 18.54
C THR A 378 28.26 -26.84 19.32
N HIS A 379 29.50 -26.55 19.71
CA HIS A 379 29.87 -25.30 20.41
C HIS A 379 29.63 -24.03 19.59
N GLU A 380 29.49 -24.14 18.26
CA GLU A 380 29.13 -23.01 17.38
C GLU A 380 27.63 -22.66 17.47
N ASP A 381 26.79 -23.59 17.89
CA ASP A 381 25.34 -23.39 18.04
C ASP A 381 24.99 -22.60 19.32
N VAL A 382 25.96 -22.44 20.23
CA VAL A 382 25.77 -21.80 21.54
C VAL A 382 26.66 -20.56 21.67
N ASP A 383 26.02 -19.41 21.85
CA ASP A 383 26.73 -18.15 22.10
C ASP A 383 27.06 -17.99 23.59
N PHE A 384 28.24 -18.49 23.98
CA PHE A 384 28.76 -18.43 25.35
C PHE A 384 28.95 -17.00 25.87
N GLU A 385 29.11 -15.98 25.02
CA GLU A 385 29.21 -14.57 25.46
C GLU A 385 27.88 -14.12 26.08
N THR A 386 26.76 -14.60 25.55
CA THR A 386 25.42 -14.15 25.93
C THR A 386 24.77 -14.93 27.05
N LEU A 387 25.19 -16.18 27.28
CA LEU A 387 24.64 -17.05 28.32
C LEU A 387 24.88 -16.50 29.74
N ALA A 388 23.97 -16.79 30.66
CA ALA A 388 24.19 -16.56 32.09
C ALA A 388 24.97 -17.73 32.70
N VAL A 389 25.64 -17.48 33.84
CA VAL A 389 26.44 -18.49 34.56
C VAL A 389 25.60 -19.73 34.86
N GLU A 390 24.35 -19.52 35.30
CA GLU A 390 23.47 -20.58 35.75
C GLU A 390 22.97 -21.49 34.60
N ASP A 391 23.02 -20.99 33.37
CA ASP A 391 22.52 -21.72 32.19
C ASP A 391 23.62 -22.57 31.53
N ILE A 392 24.89 -22.44 31.96
CA ILE A 392 26.01 -23.27 31.47
C ILE A 392 25.75 -24.76 31.76
N ASP A 393 25.13 -25.07 32.91
CA ASP A 393 24.77 -26.44 33.28
C ASP A 393 23.66 -27.03 32.40
N ASP A 394 22.81 -26.18 31.83
CA ASP A 394 21.69 -26.53 30.96
C ASP A 394 22.11 -26.74 29.49
N VAL A 395 23.34 -26.35 29.13
CA VAL A 395 23.95 -26.61 27.81
C VAL A 395 24.10 -28.12 27.61
N SER A 396 23.76 -28.57 26.40
CA SER A 396 23.84 -29.99 26.03
C SER A 396 25.25 -30.54 26.24
N VAL A 397 25.34 -31.83 26.62
CA VAL A 397 26.63 -32.50 26.80
C VAL A 397 27.38 -32.63 25.45
N GLN A 398 26.65 -32.75 24.33
CA GLN A 398 27.27 -32.86 22.99
C GLN A 398 28.07 -31.60 22.63
N VAL A 399 27.60 -30.43 23.05
CA VAL A 399 28.31 -29.16 22.86
C VAL A 399 29.72 -29.23 23.49
N PHE A 400 29.83 -29.72 24.72
CA PHE A 400 31.12 -29.86 25.41
C PHE A 400 31.99 -30.98 24.85
N HIS A 401 31.41 -32.06 24.30
CA HIS A 401 32.19 -33.05 23.55
C HIS A 401 32.72 -32.54 22.21
N SER A 402 32.02 -31.57 21.60
CA SER A 402 32.43 -30.99 20.32
C SER A 402 33.57 -29.97 20.42
N MET A 403 33.85 -29.46 21.62
CA MET A 403 34.88 -28.44 21.86
C MET A 403 36.21 -29.07 22.27
N SER A 404 37.30 -28.46 21.84
CA SER A 404 38.65 -28.73 22.34
C SER A 404 38.94 -27.93 23.61
N GLU A 405 39.93 -28.38 24.40
CA GLU A 405 40.40 -27.67 25.60
C GLU A 405 40.80 -26.22 25.29
N ASP A 406 41.47 -25.98 24.16
CA ASP A 406 41.84 -24.64 23.71
C ASP A 406 40.61 -23.73 23.48
N GLN A 407 39.51 -24.29 22.96
CA GLN A 407 38.26 -23.56 22.73
C GLN A 407 37.51 -23.29 24.03
N ALA A 408 37.45 -24.26 24.95
CA ALA A 408 36.88 -24.05 26.29
C ALA A 408 37.65 -22.96 27.06
N LEU A 409 38.99 -22.98 26.98
CA LEU A 409 39.87 -21.95 27.54
C LEU A 409 39.67 -20.58 26.87
N GLU A 410 39.36 -20.53 25.58
CA GLU A 410 39.07 -19.27 24.88
C GLU A 410 37.74 -18.67 25.35
N TYR A 411 36.67 -19.48 25.44
CA TYR A 411 35.37 -19.02 25.97
C TYR A 411 35.49 -18.57 27.44
N SER A 412 36.27 -19.28 28.25
CA SER A 412 36.59 -18.89 29.63
C SER A 412 37.39 -17.58 29.69
N ARG A 413 38.40 -17.41 28.82
CA ARG A 413 39.16 -16.15 28.70
C ARG A 413 38.26 -14.99 28.29
N GLN A 414 37.34 -15.21 27.36
CA GLN A 414 36.39 -14.19 26.92
C GLN A 414 35.46 -13.76 28.07
N ALA A 415 34.92 -14.71 28.85
CA ALA A 415 34.16 -14.40 30.06
C ALA A 415 34.99 -13.63 31.12
N MET A 416 36.29 -13.96 31.26
CA MET A 416 37.21 -13.18 32.10
C MET A 416 37.45 -11.75 31.60
N TYR A 417 37.49 -11.53 30.28
CA TYR A 417 37.58 -10.18 29.71
C TYR A 417 36.32 -9.34 29.99
N ASP A 418 35.17 -10.00 30.11
CA ASP A 418 33.89 -9.38 30.49
C ASP A 418 33.72 -9.19 32.01
N ASP A 419 34.79 -9.43 32.80
CA ASP A 419 34.84 -9.37 34.27
C ASP A 419 33.87 -10.36 34.96
N ASP A 420 33.47 -11.42 34.26
CA ASP A 420 32.58 -12.48 34.76
C ASP A 420 33.38 -13.74 35.14
N ARG A 421 34.01 -13.68 36.31
CA ARG A 421 34.87 -14.76 36.82
C ARG A 421 34.10 -16.04 37.14
N GLU A 422 32.87 -15.91 37.60
CA GLU A 422 32.01 -17.05 37.95
C GLU A 422 31.64 -17.82 36.67
N LYS A 423 31.31 -17.11 35.59
CA LYS A 423 31.07 -17.71 34.28
C LYS A 423 32.29 -18.42 33.72
N ALA A 424 33.45 -17.76 33.77
CA ALA A 424 34.70 -18.30 33.27
C ALA A 424 35.06 -19.63 33.95
N GLN A 425 34.82 -19.71 35.27
CA GLN A 425 35.02 -20.93 36.04
C GLN A 425 33.96 -21.99 35.70
N ALA A 426 32.68 -21.62 35.63
CA ALA A 426 31.59 -22.55 35.33
C ALA A 426 31.76 -23.24 33.96
N ILE A 427 32.28 -22.54 32.94
CA ILE A 427 32.57 -23.13 31.62
C ILE A 427 33.62 -24.24 31.74
N LEU A 428 34.72 -23.98 32.46
CA LEU A 428 35.82 -24.95 32.63
C LEU A 428 35.41 -26.11 33.53
N ASP A 429 34.76 -25.83 34.66
CA ASP A 429 34.27 -26.85 35.60
C ASP A 429 33.30 -27.81 34.90
N ARG A 430 32.44 -27.28 34.00
CA ARG A 430 31.51 -28.08 33.21
C ARG A 430 32.24 -28.94 32.16
N PHE A 431 33.18 -28.37 31.41
CA PHE A 431 34.00 -29.10 30.44
C PHE A 431 34.79 -30.24 31.10
N ASP A 432 35.53 -29.93 32.16
CA ASP A 432 36.35 -30.89 32.90
C ASP A 432 35.51 -32.03 33.49
N SER A 433 34.30 -31.72 34.00
CA SER A 433 33.38 -32.72 34.55
C SER A 433 32.89 -33.74 33.53
N ILE A 434 32.82 -33.36 32.26
CA ILE A 434 32.37 -34.21 31.15
C ILE A 434 33.55 -35.07 30.64
N GLU A 435 34.72 -34.48 30.46
CA GLU A 435 35.96 -35.20 30.10
C GLU A 435 36.34 -36.25 31.15
N THR A 436 36.32 -35.90 32.45
CA THR A 436 36.60 -36.88 33.52
C THR A 436 35.54 -37.97 33.66
N ALA A 437 34.30 -37.72 33.25
CA ALA A 437 33.25 -38.74 33.22
C ALA A 437 33.50 -39.76 32.09
N ASP A 438 34.08 -39.34 30.97
CA ASP A 438 34.49 -40.23 29.87
C ASP A 438 35.77 -41.00 30.22
N ASP A 439 36.78 -40.36 30.82
CA ASP A 439 38.03 -41.00 31.23
C ASP A 439 37.87 -41.96 32.43
N GLY A 440 36.85 -41.75 33.27
CA GLY A 440 36.48 -42.63 34.38
C GLY A 440 35.65 -43.86 33.99
N GLY A 441 35.28 -43.99 32.72
CA GLY A 441 34.37 -44.99 32.17
C GLY A 441 35.00 -46.33 31.77
N ASP A 442 36.32 -46.49 31.86
CA ASP A 442 37.03 -47.74 31.55
C ASP A 442 36.93 -48.74 32.72
N GLY A 443 35.73 -49.30 32.90
CA GLY A 443 35.51 -50.28 33.97
C GLY A 443 34.16 -50.96 34.08
N ALA A 444 33.20 -50.80 33.16
CA ALA A 444 31.98 -51.63 33.15
C ALA A 444 31.18 -51.56 31.83
N ALA A 445 31.69 -52.15 30.75
CA ALA A 445 30.87 -52.49 29.59
C ALA A 445 30.89 -54.01 29.35
N ALA A 446 30.04 -54.74 30.07
CA ALA A 446 29.63 -56.10 29.70
C ALA A 446 28.30 -56.49 30.37
N SER A 447 27.18 -55.95 29.91
CA SER A 447 25.98 -56.74 29.58
C SER A 447 24.81 -55.83 29.20
N ALA A 448 24.07 -56.27 28.17
CA ALA A 448 22.76 -55.78 27.72
C ALA A 448 22.75 -54.57 26.77
N THR A 449 23.03 -54.82 25.49
CA THR A 449 21.97 -54.80 24.44
C THR A 449 22.55 -55.23 23.08
N ALA A 450 22.47 -56.54 22.81
CA ALA A 450 22.60 -57.11 21.47
C ALA A 450 21.59 -58.26 21.32
N SER A 451 20.35 -57.90 21.01
CA SER A 451 19.29 -58.71 20.38
C SER A 451 18.09 -57.77 20.25
N ALA A 452 17.53 -57.42 19.09
CA ALA A 452 17.32 -58.23 17.90
C ALA A 452 17.21 -57.33 16.66
N ALA A 453 17.91 -57.73 15.60
CA ALA A 453 17.52 -57.47 14.23
C ALA A 453 17.22 -58.84 13.59
N GLY A 454 16.05 -58.99 12.98
CA GLY A 454 15.68 -60.18 12.19
C GLY A 454 14.21 -60.56 12.33
N GLY A 455 13.43 -60.32 11.27
CA GLY A 455 12.01 -60.67 11.11
C GLY A 455 11.31 -59.59 10.29
N ASP A 456 11.60 -59.49 8.99
CA ASP A 456 10.99 -60.25 7.89
C ASP A 456 9.69 -59.60 7.38
N THR A 457 9.61 -59.64 6.05
CA THR A 457 8.69 -58.99 5.13
C THR A 457 7.23 -59.36 5.36
N GLY A 458 6.37 -58.34 5.38
CA GLY A 458 4.93 -58.45 5.27
C GLY A 458 4.41 -57.25 4.50
N GLU A 459 4.11 -57.48 3.24
CA GLU A 459 3.38 -56.58 2.36
C GLU A 459 2.01 -56.27 2.98
N ASP A 460 1.72 -54.99 3.20
CA ASP A 460 0.34 -54.50 3.26
C ASP A 460 0.26 -53.28 2.35
N GLU A 461 -0.27 -53.55 1.15
CA GLU A 461 -0.64 -52.56 0.15
C GLU A 461 -1.54 -51.50 0.77
N SER A 462 -1.12 -50.24 0.64
CA SER A 462 -1.99 -49.08 0.77
C SER A 462 -2.96 -49.04 -0.42
N LEU A 463 -4.00 -49.87 -0.37
CA LEU A 463 -5.13 -49.85 -1.31
C LEU A 463 -6.07 -48.69 -1.01
N PHE A 464 -5.61 -47.42 -0.97
CA PHE A 464 -6.50 -46.23 -1.05
C PHE A 464 -5.78 -44.95 -1.51
N ALA A 465 -4.75 -45.07 -2.35
CA ALA A 465 -4.06 -43.90 -2.94
C ALA A 465 -3.85 -44.01 -4.46
N SER A 466 -4.75 -44.69 -5.17
CA SER A 466 -4.73 -44.75 -6.64
C SER A 466 -6.14 -44.84 -7.23
N THR A 467 -6.95 -43.78 -7.04
CA THR A 467 -8.17 -43.59 -7.84
C THR A 467 -8.61 -42.12 -7.98
N ALA A 468 -7.69 -41.17 -7.78
CA ALA A 468 -7.98 -39.74 -7.93
C ALA A 468 -6.96 -38.99 -8.82
N ALA A 469 -6.18 -39.72 -9.62
CA ALA A 469 -5.20 -39.16 -10.56
C ALA A 469 -5.42 -39.64 -12.01
N GLY A 470 -6.58 -40.22 -12.32
CA GLY A 470 -6.90 -40.77 -13.65
C GLY A 470 -8.23 -40.29 -14.24
N MET A 471 -8.83 -39.22 -13.71
CA MET A 471 -10.18 -38.75 -14.10
C MET A 471 -10.29 -37.22 -14.16
N LEU A 472 -9.20 -36.51 -14.46
CA LEU A 472 -9.23 -35.05 -14.72
C LEU A 472 -8.21 -34.59 -15.77
N ASP A 473 -7.74 -35.50 -16.62
CA ASP A 473 -6.91 -35.15 -17.78
C ASP A 473 -7.46 -35.72 -19.10
N PRO A 474 -8.61 -35.22 -19.60
CA PRO A 474 -8.97 -35.40 -21.00
C PRO A 474 -8.97 -34.07 -21.77
N PHE A 475 -8.35 -33.01 -21.25
CA PHE A 475 -8.32 -31.69 -21.92
C PHE A 475 -6.94 -31.05 -22.04
N THR A 476 -5.87 -31.78 -21.77
CA THR A 476 -4.53 -31.29 -22.05
C THR A 476 -3.74 -32.35 -22.81
N GLU A 477 -3.25 -31.95 -23.98
CA GLU A 477 -2.23 -32.65 -24.79
C GLU A 477 -2.69 -33.64 -25.88
N GLU A 478 -3.78 -33.36 -26.60
CA GLU A 478 -3.91 -33.80 -28.01
C GLU A 478 -4.24 -32.59 -28.90
N GLU A 479 -3.32 -32.29 -29.81
CA GLU A 479 -3.42 -31.40 -30.99
C GLU A 479 -4.46 -30.26 -30.91
N THR A 480 -4.09 -29.14 -30.28
CA THR A 480 -4.70 -27.86 -30.64
C THR A 480 -3.99 -27.34 -31.88
N ASP A 481 -4.61 -27.53 -33.05
CA ASP A 481 -4.18 -26.91 -34.29
C ASP A 481 -4.23 -25.36 -34.18
N GLU A 482 -3.40 -24.66 -34.97
CA GLU A 482 -3.32 -23.18 -35.00
C GLU A 482 -4.68 -22.47 -35.26
N ASP A 483 -5.70 -23.22 -35.70
CA ASP A 483 -7.04 -22.72 -36.01
C ASP A 483 -8.03 -22.74 -34.83
N ASP A 484 -7.66 -23.27 -33.65
CA ASP A 484 -8.53 -23.28 -32.48
C ASP A 484 -8.47 -21.99 -31.65
N ILE A 485 -9.60 -21.59 -31.08
CA ILE A 485 -9.81 -20.34 -30.32
C ILE A 485 -8.79 -20.15 -29.16
N GLY A 486 -8.13 -21.22 -28.70
CA GLY A 486 -7.05 -21.21 -27.70
C GLY A 486 -5.67 -20.75 -28.21
N GLY A 487 -5.37 -20.86 -29.51
CA GLY A 487 -4.05 -20.51 -30.09
C GLY A 487 -3.67 -19.04 -29.89
N TYR A 488 -4.63 -18.12 -30.03
CA TYR A 488 -4.41 -16.69 -29.81
C TYR A 488 -3.97 -16.37 -28.38
N ALA A 489 -4.42 -17.12 -27.37
CA ALA A 489 -3.99 -16.92 -25.99
C ALA A 489 -2.52 -17.30 -25.80
N TYR A 490 -2.06 -18.37 -26.47
CA TYR A 490 -0.65 -18.77 -26.49
C TYR A 490 0.23 -17.75 -27.21
N ASP A 491 -0.23 -17.21 -28.34
CA ASP A 491 0.50 -16.18 -29.08
C ASP A 491 0.65 -14.88 -28.26
N ILE A 492 -0.42 -14.47 -27.59
CA ILE A 492 -0.40 -13.31 -26.68
C ILE A 492 0.56 -13.59 -25.51
N ALA A 493 0.49 -14.76 -24.87
CA ALA A 493 1.38 -15.12 -23.78
C ALA A 493 2.87 -15.15 -24.21
N PHE A 494 3.16 -15.63 -25.42
CA PHE A 494 4.50 -15.62 -26.00
C PHE A 494 5.02 -14.18 -26.19
N ILE A 495 4.19 -13.27 -26.71
CA ILE A 495 4.52 -11.85 -26.83
C ILE A 495 4.80 -11.24 -25.45
N PHE A 496 3.96 -11.50 -24.45
CA PHE A 496 4.17 -11.01 -23.09
C PHE A 496 5.50 -11.52 -22.48
N ASN A 497 5.82 -12.80 -22.67
CA ASN A 497 7.09 -13.37 -22.20
C ASN A 497 8.32 -12.71 -22.83
N SER A 498 8.23 -12.30 -24.10
CA SER A 498 9.30 -11.56 -24.77
C SER A 498 9.55 -10.19 -24.11
N LEU A 499 8.47 -9.53 -23.65
CA LEU A 499 8.52 -8.23 -23.00
C LEU A 499 9.14 -8.31 -21.61
N THR A 500 9.01 -9.43 -20.89
CA THR A 500 9.52 -9.61 -19.52
C THR A 500 11.03 -9.32 -19.44
N SER A 501 11.80 -9.73 -20.45
CA SER A 501 13.24 -9.44 -20.55
C SER A 501 13.59 -7.95 -20.70
N LYS A 502 12.62 -7.12 -21.12
CA LYS A 502 12.75 -5.67 -21.38
C LYS A 502 11.94 -4.81 -20.41
N VAL A 503 11.23 -5.43 -19.46
CA VAL A 503 10.37 -4.75 -18.46
C VAL A 503 11.10 -3.63 -17.77
N PHE A 504 12.38 -3.80 -17.40
CA PHE A 504 13.16 -2.76 -16.74
C PHE A 504 13.19 -1.43 -17.51
N ARG A 505 13.30 -1.47 -18.85
CA ARG A 505 13.34 -0.26 -19.68
C ARG A 505 11.95 0.37 -19.85
N ILE A 506 10.93 -0.48 -19.98
CA ILE A 506 9.54 -0.06 -20.12
C ILE A 506 9.09 0.63 -18.83
N VAL A 507 9.31 -0.03 -17.69
CA VAL A 507 9.01 0.51 -16.35
C VAL A 507 9.89 1.72 -16.04
N GLY A 508 11.17 1.72 -16.41
CA GLY A 508 12.04 2.88 -16.27
C GLY A 508 11.50 4.11 -16.97
N LEU A 509 11.07 3.98 -18.23
CA LEU A 509 10.43 5.08 -18.96
C LEU A 509 9.08 5.50 -18.33
N PHE A 510 8.26 4.51 -17.93
CA PHE A 510 7.00 4.77 -17.23
C PHE A 510 7.23 5.66 -16.00
N MET A 511 8.18 5.27 -15.16
CA MET A 511 8.49 5.96 -13.90
C MET A 511 9.08 7.35 -14.12
N VAL A 512 9.95 7.52 -15.12
CA VAL A 512 10.53 8.82 -15.46
C VAL A 512 9.45 9.80 -15.94
N VAL A 513 8.57 9.35 -16.84
CA VAL A 513 7.48 10.19 -17.35
C VAL A 513 6.44 10.46 -16.28
N MET A 514 6.00 9.43 -15.55
CA MET A 514 5.04 9.58 -14.47
C MET A 514 5.59 10.50 -13.37
N GLY A 515 6.83 10.28 -12.91
CA GLY A 515 7.46 11.14 -11.90
C GLY A 515 7.67 12.57 -12.38
N GLY A 516 8.10 12.77 -13.63
CA GLY A 516 8.30 14.09 -14.22
C GLY A 516 6.99 14.86 -14.41
N THR A 517 5.96 14.22 -14.96
CA THR A 517 4.62 14.82 -15.09
C THR A 517 4.02 15.13 -13.73
N PHE A 518 4.15 14.22 -12.77
CA PHE A 518 3.66 14.43 -11.41
C PHE A 518 4.33 15.64 -10.77
N PHE A 519 5.67 15.70 -10.82
CA PHE A 519 6.42 16.80 -10.25
C PHE A 519 6.05 18.15 -10.87
N TRP A 520 5.86 18.19 -12.19
CA TRP A 520 5.42 19.41 -12.87
C TRP A 520 4.02 19.85 -12.45
N LEU A 521 3.05 18.92 -12.41
CA LEU A 521 1.69 19.22 -11.95
C LEU A 521 1.67 19.70 -10.49
N TYR A 522 2.41 19.00 -9.62
CA TYR A 522 2.58 19.31 -8.20
C TYR A 522 3.22 20.68 -7.97
N SER A 523 4.20 21.07 -8.80
CA SER A 523 4.90 22.36 -8.68
C SER A 523 4.08 23.59 -9.11
N GLY A 524 2.80 23.40 -9.49
CA GLY A 524 1.89 24.47 -9.93
C GLY A 524 1.41 24.33 -11.38
N GLY A 525 1.91 23.34 -12.13
CA GLY A 525 1.51 23.13 -13.52
C GLY A 525 0.01 22.86 -13.72
N LEU A 526 -0.67 22.33 -12.70
CA LEU A 526 -2.13 22.16 -12.71
C LEU A 526 -2.88 23.50 -12.73
N GLY A 527 -2.39 24.48 -11.97
CA GLY A 527 -2.92 25.85 -11.97
C GLY A 527 -2.70 26.54 -13.32
N ASP A 528 -1.53 26.31 -13.95
CA ASP A 528 -1.24 26.83 -15.29
C ASP A 528 -2.20 26.26 -16.35
N ILE A 529 -2.48 24.95 -16.30
CA ILE A 529 -3.47 24.32 -17.20
C ILE A 529 -4.86 24.92 -16.97
N LEU A 530 -5.25 25.10 -15.72
CA LEU A 530 -6.56 25.65 -15.38
C LEU A 530 -6.72 27.07 -15.91
N ARG A 531 -5.73 27.94 -15.70
CA ARG A 531 -5.72 29.31 -16.23
C ARG A 531 -5.81 29.32 -17.76
N LEU A 532 -5.00 28.50 -18.42
CA LEU A 532 -4.98 28.40 -19.88
C LEU A 532 -6.30 27.87 -20.44
N PHE A 533 -6.97 26.97 -19.73
CA PHE A 533 -8.30 26.49 -20.07
C PHE A 533 -9.37 27.58 -19.90
N LEU A 534 -9.37 28.28 -18.76
CA LEU A 534 -10.38 29.28 -18.44
C LEU A 534 -10.31 30.51 -19.34
N ASP A 535 -9.11 30.88 -19.83
CA ASP A 535 -8.92 31.91 -20.87
C ASP A 535 -9.62 31.57 -22.20
N ARG A 536 -10.04 30.32 -22.39
CA ARG A 536 -10.77 29.88 -23.59
C ARG A 536 -12.27 29.77 -23.38
N VAL A 537 -12.76 29.91 -22.15
CA VAL A 537 -14.19 29.97 -21.89
C VAL A 537 -14.69 31.37 -22.28
N PRO A 538 -15.78 31.49 -23.07
CA PRO A 538 -16.34 32.78 -23.46
C PRO A 538 -16.61 33.66 -22.22
N GLN A 539 -16.13 34.91 -22.25
CA GLN A 539 -16.21 35.83 -21.10
C GLN A 539 -17.64 36.05 -20.61
N ASN A 540 -18.61 36.13 -21.53
CA ASN A 540 -20.03 36.26 -21.18
C ASN A 540 -20.54 35.13 -20.28
N VAL A 541 -19.99 33.93 -20.41
CA VAL A 541 -20.35 32.78 -19.57
C VAL A 541 -19.70 32.89 -18.19
N LEU A 542 -18.46 33.37 -18.12
CA LEU A 542 -17.75 33.61 -16.86
C LEU A 542 -18.40 34.74 -16.07
N ASP A 543 -18.74 35.85 -16.73
CA ASP A 543 -19.40 37.01 -16.11
C ASP A 543 -20.79 36.65 -15.56
N GLU A 544 -21.55 35.82 -16.28
CA GLU A 544 -22.87 35.36 -15.84
C GLU A 544 -22.79 34.44 -14.61
N VAL A 545 -21.73 33.62 -14.53
CA VAL A 545 -21.43 32.80 -13.35
C VAL A 545 -20.97 33.68 -12.17
N ALA A 546 -20.09 34.66 -12.41
CA ALA A 546 -19.63 35.61 -11.39
C ALA A 546 -20.80 36.36 -10.75
N THR A 547 -21.64 36.98 -11.59
CA THR A 547 -22.74 37.84 -11.14
C THR A 547 -23.78 37.06 -10.33
N ARG A 548 -24.01 35.77 -10.65
CA ARG A 548 -24.91 34.90 -9.86
C ARG A 548 -24.34 34.45 -8.51
N ASN A 549 -23.02 34.46 -8.37
CA ASN A 549 -22.33 34.17 -7.11
C ASN A 549 -22.07 35.46 -6.30
N ASP A 550 -22.77 36.55 -6.60
CA ASP A 550 -22.67 37.86 -5.92
C ASP A 550 -21.29 38.52 -6.06
N ILE A 551 -20.56 38.18 -7.14
CA ILE A 551 -19.24 38.73 -7.47
C ILE A 551 -19.42 39.70 -8.63
N ASP A 552 -18.97 40.95 -8.47
CA ASP A 552 -18.96 41.95 -9.55
C ASP A 552 -17.72 41.74 -10.43
N PRO A 553 -17.86 41.24 -11.68
CA PRO A 553 -16.73 40.99 -12.57
C PRO A 553 -16.04 42.28 -13.05
N SER A 554 -16.62 43.46 -12.79
CA SER A 554 -16.11 44.72 -13.35
C SER A 554 -14.76 45.12 -12.75
N GLY A 555 -13.72 45.06 -13.59
CA GLY A 555 -12.36 45.49 -13.25
C GLY A 555 -11.45 44.41 -12.67
N MET A 556 -11.89 43.16 -12.57
CA MET A 556 -11.04 42.02 -12.23
C MET A 556 -10.33 41.46 -13.45
N ASP A 557 -9.05 41.12 -13.32
CA ASP A 557 -8.36 40.28 -14.32
C ASP A 557 -8.91 38.85 -14.26
N LEU A 558 -8.75 38.09 -15.35
CA LEU A 558 -9.22 36.70 -15.44
C LEU A 558 -8.66 35.86 -14.26
N GLY A 559 -7.42 36.10 -13.83
CA GLY A 559 -6.85 35.44 -12.66
C GLY A 559 -7.60 35.74 -11.36
N GLU A 560 -7.97 36.99 -11.13
CA GLU A 560 -8.73 37.45 -9.95
C GLU A 560 -10.17 36.94 -9.99
N LEU A 561 -10.77 36.91 -11.18
CA LEU A 561 -12.12 36.37 -11.39
C LEU A 561 -12.19 34.87 -11.10
N ILE A 562 -11.17 34.10 -11.50
CA ILE A 562 -11.10 32.65 -11.25
C ILE A 562 -10.99 32.34 -9.75
N GLU A 563 -10.18 33.12 -9.05
CA GLU A 563 -10.01 33.00 -7.60
C GLU A 563 -11.29 33.42 -6.85
N ALA A 564 -11.99 34.45 -7.34
CA ALA A 564 -13.25 34.90 -6.76
C ALA A 564 -14.40 33.91 -7.01
N MET A 565 -14.51 33.32 -8.20
CA MET A 565 -15.68 32.52 -8.62
C MET A 565 -15.73 31.10 -8.03
N ASP A 566 -14.70 30.63 -7.32
CA ASP A 566 -14.67 29.33 -6.64
C ASP A 566 -15.11 28.13 -7.51
N ILE A 567 -14.89 28.21 -8.83
CA ILE A 567 -15.49 27.28 -9.81
C ILE A 567 -15.09 25.82 -9.53
N VAL A 568 -13.85 25.63 -9.06
CA VAL A 568 -13.24 24.31 -8.83
C VAL A 568 -12.95 24.12 -7.35
N VAL A 569 -13.69 23.20 -6.74
CA VAL A 569 -13.57 22.87 -5.32
C VAL A 569 -13.07 21.43 -5.13
N ALA A 570 -12.10 21.26 -4.23
CA ALA A 570 -11.69 19.95 -3.72
C ALA A 570 -12.52 19.56 -2.50
N LEU A 571 -13.40 18.57 -2.67
CA LEU A 571 -14.30 18.08 -1.62
C LEU A 571 -13.65 17.04 -0.73
N HIS A 572 -12.58 16.40 -1.21
CA HIS A 572 -11.78 15.50 -0.40
C HIS A 572 -10.36 16.04 -0.23
N PRO A 573 -9.74 15.97 0.97
CA PRO A 573 -8.40 16.49 1.23
C PRO A 573 -7.33 16.10 0.20
N VAL A 574 -7.29 14.82 -0.18
CA VAL A 574 -6.28 14.32 -1.14
C VAL A 574 -6.71 14.40 -2.61
N GLU A 575 -7.86 15.00 -2.92
CA GLU A 575 -8.47 14.87 -4.25
C GLU A 575 -7.55 15.36 -5.35
N VAL A 576 -6.84 16.46 -5.09
CA VAL A 576 -5.87 17.09 -5.99
C VAL A 576 -4.67 16.15 -6.24
N LEU A 577 -4.06 15.60 -5.18
CA LEU A 577 -2.91 14.69 -5.29
C LEU A 577 -3.26 13.38 -6.02
N ILE A 578 -4.41 12.77 -5.71
CA ILE A 578 -4.89 11.58 -6.42
C ILE A 578 -5.09 11.89 -7.91
N PHE A 579 -5.61 13.08 -8.20
CA PHE A 579 -5.81 13.50 -9.57
C PHE A 579 -4.47 13.64 -10.30
N GLU A 580 -3.51 14.37 -9.74
CA GLU A 580 -2.15 14.52 -10.29
C GLU A 580 -1.49 13.15 -10.53
N ALA A 581 -1.58 12.24 -9.55
CA ALA A 581 -1.04 10.88 -9.65
C ALA A 581 -1.68 10.09 -10.80
N LYS A 582 -3.02 10.16 -10.96
CA LYS A 582 -3.74 9.47 -12.04
C LYS A 582 -3.39 10.03 -13.41
N VAL A 583 -3.32 11.35 -13.56
CA VAL A 583 -2.92 11.99 -14.82
C VAL A 583 -1.50 11.62 -15.19
N SER A 584 -0.60 11.63 -14.21
CA SER A 584 0.80 11.28 -14.42
C SER A 584 0.98 9.81 -14.78
N ALA A 585 0.23 8.90 -14.13
CA ALA A 585 0.22 7.49 -14.49
C ALA A 585 -0.31 7.26 -15.92
N LEU A 586 -1.35 7.99 -16.32
CA LEU A 586 -1.86 7.94 -17.69
C LEU A 586 -0.81 8.45 -18.69
N ALA A 587 -0.12 9.55 -18.39
CA ALA A 587 0.97 10.08 -19.21
C ALA A 587 2.11 9.06 -19.35
N GLY A 588 2.51 8.41 -18.25
CA GLY A 588 3.50 7.33 -18.27
C GLY A 588 3.06 6.13 -19.12
N LEU A 589 1.78 5.75 -19.07
CA LEU A 589 1.23 4.65 -19.87
C LEU A 589 1.24 5.01 -21.36
N VAL A 590 0.81 6.23 -21.72
CA VAL A 590 0.83 6.71 -23.12
C VAL A 590 2.26 6.77 -23.66
N ALA A 591 3.22 7.27 -22.88
CA ALA A 591 4.62 7.38 -23.31
C ALA A 591 5.30 6.01 -23.50
N THR A 592 4.86 4.97 -22.79
CA THR A 592 5.46 3.64 -22.85
C THR A 592 4.87 2.76 -23.94
N LEU A 593 3.64 3.05 -24.38
CA LEU A 593 2.94 2.27 -25.40
C LEU A 593 3.74 2.09 -26.71
N PRO A 594 4.39 3.13 -27.28
CA PRO A 594 5.25 2.95 -28.46
C PRO A 594 6.44 1.99 -28.22
N VAL A 595 7.03 2.04 -27.03
CA VAL A 595 8.18 1.21 -26.66
C VAL A 595 7.76 -0.24 -26.45
N ILE A 596 6.60 -0.47 -25.84
CA ILE A 596 6.00 -1.81 -25.70
C ILE A 596 5.79 -2.42 -27.08
N LEU A 597 5.16 -1.69 -28.00
CA LEU A 597 4.92 -2.15 -29.37
C LEU A 597 6.23 -2.46 -30.11
N PHE A 598 7.25 -1.62 -29.93
CA PHE A 598 8.57 -1.85 -30.54
C PHE A 598 9.27 -3.12 -30.03
N TYR A 599 9.14 -3.44 -28.74
CA TYR A 599 9.74 -4.65 -28.17
C TYR A 599 8.91 -5.91 -28.41
N ALA A 600 7.58 -5.79 -28.51
CA ALA A 600 6.69 -6.89 -28.86
C ALA A 600 6.85 -7.37 -30.32
N TRP A 601 7.42 -6.51 -31.18
CA TRP A 601 7.50 -6.72 -32.62
C TRP A 601 8.14 -8.04 -33.08
N PRO A 602 9.35 -8.45 -32.62
CA PRO A 602 9.98 -9.66 -33.11
C PRO A 602 9.13 -10.91 -32.82
N ALA A 603 8.57 -10.98 -31.62
CA ALA A 603 7.67 -12.05 -31.21
C ALA A 603 6.37 -12.06 -32.02
N ALA A 604 5.78 -10.89 -32.28
CA ALA A 604 4.58 -10.79 -33.11
C ALA A 604 4.82 -11.21 -34.57
N LYS A 605 6.01 -10.94 -35.12
CA LYS A 605 6.40 -11.37 -36.47
C LYS A 605 6.62 -12.90 -36.54
N GLU A 606 7.25 -13.48 -35.51
CA GLU A 606 7.45 -14.94 -35.41
C GLU A 606 6.12 -15.71 -35.39
N ARG A 607 5.06 -15.12 -34.83
CA ARG A 607 3.71 -15.69 -34.79
C ARG A 607 2.85 -15.41 -36.03
N GLY A 608 3.43 -14.83 -37.09
CA GLY A 608 2.68 -14.52 -38.32
C GLY A 608 1.58 -13.46 -38.16
N LEU A 609 1.51 -12.78 -37.00
CA LEU A 609 0.51 -11.73 -36.75
C LEU A 609 0.80 -10.46 -37.56
N VAL A 610 2.06 -10.27 -37.98
CA VAL A 610 2.45 -9.08 -38.77
C VAL A 610 3.48 -9.38 -39.85
N TYR A 611 3.25 -8.81 -41.04
CA TYR A 611 4.03 -9.08 -42.26
C TYR A 611 4.95 -7.91 -42.72
N GLY A 612 5.02 -6.81 -41.95
CA GLY A 612 5.75 -5.59 -42.31
C GLY A 612 7.24 -5.54 -41.93
N ASP A 613 7.90 -4.41 -42.22
CA ASP A 613 9.25 -4.08 -41.72
C ASP A 613 9.17 -3.46 -40.31
N ARG A 614 10.19 -3.67 -39.48
CA ARG A 614 10.32 -3.11 -38.13
C ARG A 614 10.25 -1.58 -38.13
N ARG A 615 10.70 -0.93 -39.22
CA ARG A 615 10.62 0.53 -39.40
C ARG A 615 9.19 1.04 -39.47
N THR A 616 8.27 0.24 -40.00
CA THR A 616 6.84 0.56 -40.04
C THR A 616 6.29 0.79 -38.64
N PHE A 617 6.73 0.01 -37.65
CA PHE A 617 6.30 0.16 -36.25
C PHE A 617 6.91 1.36 -35.52
N VAL A 618 8.08 1.84 -35.94
CA VAL A 618 8.62 3.12 -35.44
C VAL A 618 7.80 4.28 -35.97
N VAL A 619 7.45 4.25 -37.26
CA VAL A 619 6.52 5.22 -37.86
C VAL A 619 5.13 5.08 -37.23
N TRP A 620 4.72 3.87 -36.86
CA TRP A 620 3.47 3.58 -36.17
C TRP A 620 3.43 4.20 -34.78
N GLY A 621 4.43 3.92 -33.95
CA GLY A 621 4.58 4.49 -32.61
C GLY A 621 4.71 6.00 -32.63
N GLY A 622 5.49 6.55 -33.58
CA GLY A 622 5.59 7.99 -33.80
C GLY A 622 4.28 8.61 -34.26
N GLY A 623 3.58 7.95 -35.19
CA GLY A 623 2.27 8.38 -35.70
C GLY A 623 1.21 8.40 -34.61
N LEU A 624 1.18 7.40 -33.72
CA LEU A 624 0.29 7.36 -32.56
C LEU A 624 0.59 8.46 -31.55
N LEU A 625 1.88 8.80 -31.33
CA LEU A 625 2.23 9.93 -30.47
C LEU A 625 1.82 11.27 -31.09
N VAL A 626 2.07 11.46 -32.39
CA VAL A 626 1.67 12.68 -33.12
C VAL A 626 0.14 12.80 -33.18
N GLY A 627 -0.56 11.72 -33.52
CA GLY A 627 -2.01 11.65 -33.56
C GLY A 627 -2.62 11.97 -32.19
N PHE A 628 -2.08 11.38 -31.13
CA PHE A 628 -2.48 11.69 -29.77
C PHE A 628 -2.25 13.16 -29.42
N ALA A 629 -1.08 13.72 -29.74
CA ALA A 629 -0.75 15.11 -29.45
C ALA A 629 -1.65 16.09 -30.22
N VAL A 630 -1.87 15.84 -31.51
CA VAL A 630 -2.76 16.65 -32.36
C VAL A 630 -4.21 16.54 -31.88
N GLY A 631 -4.70 15.34 -31.59
CA GLY A 631 -6.06 15.16 -31.09
C GLY A 631 -6.25 15.78 -29.70
N THR A 632 -5.26 15.68 -28.81
CA THR A 632 -5.29 16.34 -27.49
C THR A 632 -5.27 17.87 -27.65
N TYR A 633 -4.46 18.40 -28.56
CA TYR A 633 -4.43 19.82 -28.90
C TYR A 633 -5.80 20.30 -29.43
N LEU A 634 -6.39 19.60 -30.39
CA LEU A 634 -7.72 19.91 -30.90
C LEU A 634 -8.79 19.84 -29.80
N GLY A 635 -8.70 18.80 -28.97
CA GLY A 635 -9.57 18.59 -27.84
C GLY A 635 -9.50 19.75 -26.84
N PHE A 636 -8.28 20.19 -26.48
CA PHE A 636 -8.04 21.24 -25.50
C PHE A 636 -8.47 22.63 -25.98
N PHE A 637 -8.12 23.00 -27.21
CA PHE A 637 -8.35 24.37 -27.69
C PHE A 637 -9.75 24.60 -28.27
N TRP A 638 -10.46 23.56 -28.73
CA TRP A 638 -11.77 23.72 -29.37
C TRP A 638 -12.87 22.87 -28.75
N VAL A 639 -12.65 21.57 -28.56
CA VAL A 639 -13.73 20.64 -28.14
C VAL A 639 -14.14 20.87 -26.70
N ALA A 640 -13.19 20.87 -25.76
CA ALA A 640 -13.46 21.01 -24.33
C ALA A 640 -14.12 22.35 -23.98
N PRO A 641 -13.63 23.52 -24.45
CA PRO A 641 -14.30 24.80 -24.20
C PRO A 641 -15.73 24.79 -24.75
N THR A 642 -15.94 24.31 -25.98
CA THR A 642 -17.28 24.29 -26.61
C THR A 642 -18.28 23.45 -25.80
N ILE A 643 -17.89 22.24 -25.40
CA ILE A 643 -18.76 21.35 -24.62
C ILE A 643 -19.05 21.95 -23.25
N ILE A 644 -18.05 22.48 -22.56
CA ILE A 644 -18.22 23.05 -21.22
C ILE A 644 -19.09 24.31 -21.29
N SER A 645 -18.87 25.20 -22.25
CA SER A 645 -19.72 26.37 -22.47
C SER A 645 -21.17 25.99 -22.75
N TYR A 646 -21.40 24.95 -23.54
CA TYR A 646 -22.75 24.43 -23.76
C TYR A 646 -23.39 23.92 -22.47
N LEU A 647 -22.68 23.10 -21.69
CA LEU A 647 -23.18 22.55 -20.42
C LEU A 647 -23.47 23.65 -19.39
N VAL A 648 -22.61 24.67 -19.31
CA VAL A 648 -22.80 25.83 -18.44
C VAL A 648 -24.03 26.60 -18.89
N SER A 649 -24.15 26.94 -20.18
CA SER A 649 -25.29 27.69 -20.71
C SER A 649 -26.61 26.95 -20.49
N ASP A 650 -26.65 25.64 -20.73
CA ASP A 650 -27.81 24.80 -20.45
C ASP A 650 -28.17 24.83 -18.96
N ALA A 651 -27.20 24.67 -18.07
CA ALA A 651 -27.43 24.70 -16.63
C ALA A 651 -27.97 26.05 -16.14
N ILE A 652 -27.40 27.15 -16.62
CA ILE A 652 -27.85 28.51 -16.28
C ILE A 652 -29.28 28.73 -16.75
N SER A 653 -29.60 28.31 -17.98
CA SER A 653 -30.93 28.46 -18.58
C SER A 653 -32.01 27.72 -17.80
N ASN A 654 -31.66 26.61 -17.16
CA ASN A 654 -32.54 25.82 -16.30
C ASN A 654 -32.56 26.28 -14.83
N GLY A 655 -31.94 27.43 -14.51
CA GLY A 655 -31.95 27.98 -13.15
C GLY A 655 -31.10 27.20 -12.15
N MET A 656 -30.15 26.38 -12.61
CA MET A 656 -29.26 25.63 -11.73
C MET A 656 -28.08 26.49 -11.23
N ILE A 657 -27.60 26.20 -10.01
CA ILE A 657 -26.35 26.76 -9.47
C ILE A 657 -25.20 25.86 -9.91
N ILE A 658 -24.14 26.46 -10.44
CA ILE A 658 -23.01 25.73 -11.00
C ILE A 658 -21.88 25.68 -9.97
N SER A 659 -21.59 24.47 -9.47
CA SER A 659 -20.35 24.19 -8.76
C SER A 659 -19.72 22.92 -9.33
N TYR A 660 -18.41 22.96 -9.56
CA TYR A 660 -17.71 21.78 -10.06
C TYR A 660 -16.80 21.18 -8.99
N ARG A 661 -16.95 19.87 -8.77
CA ARG A 661 -15.98 19.07 -8.02
C ARG A 661 -14.74 18.88 -8.89
N ILE A 662 -13.55 19.12 -8.35
CA ILE A 662 -12.28 19.02 -9.10
C ILE A 662 -12.16 17.70 -9.86
N LYS A 663 -12.43 16.54 -9.23
CA LYS A 663 -12.37 15.24 -9.92
C LYS A 663 -13.30 15.20 -11.13
N SER A 664 -14.54 15.67 -11.00
CA SER A 664 -15.50 15.61 -12.10
C SER A 664 -15.15 16.60 -13.20
N PHE A 665 -14.78 17.83 -12.83
CA PHE A 665 -14.38 18.88 -13.75
C PHE A 665 -13.18 18.48 -14.59
N PHE A 666 -12.09 18.09 -13.93
CA PHE A 666 -10.89 17.74 -14.66
C PHE A 666 -11.03 16.43 -15.41
N TRP A 667 -11.83 15.44 -14.95
CA TRP A 667 -12.12 14.27 -15.78
C TRP A 667 -12.95 14.62 -17.01
N LEU A 668 -13.87 15.58 -16.91
CA LEU A 668 -14.57 16.11 -18.08
C LEU A 668 -13.59 16.77 -19.05
N VAL A 669 -12.68 17.62 -18.55
CA VAL A 669 -11.62 18.23 -19.35
C VAL A 669 -10.73 17.15 -19.98
N ILE A 670 -10.19 16.19 -19.21
CA ILE A 670 -9.37 15.09 -19.74
C ILE A 670 -10.13 14.29 -20.80
N ALA A 671 -11.39 13.92 -20.55
CA ALA A 671 -12.19 13.15 -21.49
C ALA A 671 -12.42 13.92 -22.80
N THR A 672 -12.62 15.24 -22.72
CA THR A 672 -12.83 16.10 -23.89
C THR A 672 -11.54 16.60 -24.53
N THR A 673 -10.38 16.32 -23.93
CA THR A 673 -9.05 16.66 -24.45
C THR A 673 -8.26 15.43 -24.84
N VAL A 674 -7.67 14.74 -23.87
CA VAL A 674 -6.94 13.48 -24.01
C VAL A 674 -7.81 12.39 -24.66
N GLY A 675 -9.10 12.33 -24.33
CA GLY A 675 -10.03 11.40 -24.98
C GLY A 675 -10.13 11.63 -26.49
N ILE A 676 -10.11 12.89 -26.96
CA ILE A 676 -10.06 13.23 -28.39
C ILE A 676 -8.72 12.81 -29.01
N GLY A 677 -7.62 12.93 -28.27
CA GLY A 677 -6.32 12.34 -28.62
C GLY A 677 -6.41 10.84 -28.91
N PHE A 678 -7.04 10.08 -28.02
CA PHE A 678 -7.28 8.64 -28.22
C PHE A 678 -8.22 8.34 -29.39
N LEU A 679 -9.27 9.13 -29.59
CA LEU A 679 -10.17 8.98 -30.73
C LEU A 679 -9.42 9.19 -32.05
N LEU A 680 -8.62 10.25 -32.17
CA LEU A 680 -7.85 10.52 -33.38
C LEU A 680 -6.84 9.42 -33.69
N ASN A 681 -6.30 8.77 -32.65
CA ASN A 681 -5.46 7.59 -32.83
C ASN A 681 -6.17 6.40 -33.46
N ILE A 682 -7.49 6.26 -33.38
CA ILE A 682 -8.23 5.23 -34.11
C ILE A 682 -8.02 5.43 -35.63
N ILE A 683 -8.15 6.67 -36.11
CA ILE A 683 -7.96 7.01 -37.53
C ILE A 683 -6.52 6.74 -37.95
N VAL A 684 -5.56 7.17 -37.13
CA VAL A 684 -4.12 6.97 -37.40
C VAL A 684 -3.78 5.49 -37.42
N THR A 685 -4.26 4.71 -36.45
CA THR A 685 -4.11 3.25 -36.37
C THR A 685 -4.65 2.57 -37.62
N MET A 686 -5.86 2.93 -38.06
CA MET A 686 -6.47 2.35 -39.27
C MET A 686 -5.67 2.69 -40.53
N ALA A 687 -5.28 3.96 -40.71
CA ALA A 687 -4.47 4.40 -41.84
C ALA A 687 -3.14 3.63 -41.91
N LEU A 688 -2.51 3.47 -40.75
CA LEU A 688 -1.24 2.79 -40.67
C LEU A 688 -1.35 1.25 -40.74
N PHE A 689 -2.43 0.64 -40.28
CA PHE A 689 -2.71 -0.79 -40.50
C PHE A 689 -2.85 -1.11 -41.98
N HIS A 690 -3.45 -0.19 -42.74
CA HIS A 690 -3.52 -0.32 -44.19
C HIS A 690 -2.14 -0.20 -44.84
N VAL A 691 -1.37 0.84 -44.50
CA VAL A 691 0.00 1.05 -45.03
C VAL A 691 0.95 -0.08 -44.60
N GLY A 692 0.78 -0.61 -43.39
CA GLY A 692 1.60 -1.67 -42.83
C GLY A 692 1.21 -3.09 -43.25
N GLY A 693 0.17 -3.23 -44.08
CA GLY A 693 -0.29 -4.54 -44.58
C GLY A 693 -0.93 -5.45 -43.51
N VAL A 694 -1.30 -4.91 -42.35
CA VAL A 694 -1.95 -5.67 -41.25
C VAL A 694 -3.42 -5.92 -41.58
N ALA A 695 -4.12 -4.87 -42.04
CA ALA A 695 -5.52 -4.95 -42.41
C ALA A 695 -5.81 -4.00 -43.58
N SER A 696 -6.43 -4.50 -44.63
CA SER A 696 -6.76 -3.68 -45.79
C SER A 696 -7.98 -2.79 -45.55
N TYR A 697 -8.07 -1.66 -46.25
CA TYR A 697 -9.26 -0.81 -46.24
C TYR A 697 -10.55 -1.61 -46.52
N ARG A 698 -10.53 -2.51 -47.52
CA ARG A 698 -11.70 -3.34 -47.86
C ARG A 698 -12.09 -4.27 -46.72
N SER A 699 -11.12 -4.92 -46.08
CA SER A 699 -11.36 -5.80 -44.94
C SER A 699 -11.98 -5.04 -43.76
N MET A 700 -11.49 -3.83 -43.46
CA MET A 700 -12.05 -2.97 -42.41
C MET A 700 -13.46 -2.49 -42.76
N LEU A 701 -13.70 -2.16 -44.03
CA LEU A 701 -15.00 -1.73 -44.53
C LEU A 701 -16.02 -2.87 -44.49
N GLU A 702 -15.67 -4.09 -44.89
CA GLU A 702 -16.60 -5.23 -44.86
C GLU A 702 -16.99 -5.62 -43.42
N ARG A 703 -16.04 -5.50 -42.48
CA ARG A 703 -16.21 -5.89 -41.07
C ARG A 703 -16.62 -4.73 -40.16
N TRP A 704 -17.07 -3.61 -40.71
CA TRP A 704 -17.43 -2.43 -39.90
C TRP A 704 -18.53 -2.70 -38.87
N ARG A 705 -19.53 -3.54 -39.20
CA ARG A 705 -20.63 -3.86 -38.28
C ARG A 705 -20.17 -4.67 -37.07
N PRO A 706 -19.46 -5.82 -37.23
CA PRO A 706 -18.86 -6.52 -36.10
C PRO A 706 -17.98 -5.63 -35.22
N VAL A 707 -17.18 -4.74 -35.81
CA VAL A 707 -16.31 -3.83 -35.05
C VAL A 707 -17.13 -2.86 -34.20
N VAL A 708 -18.16 -2.24 -34.76
CA VAL A 708 -19.06 -1.34 -34.00
C VAL A 708 -19.76 -2.10 -32.88
N VAL A 709 -20.27 -3.31 -33.13
CA VAL A 709 -20.87 -4.15 -32.08
C VAL A 709 -19.83 -4.47 -31.00
N GLY A 710 -18.60 -4.82 -31.38
CA GLY A 710 -17.50 -5.07 -30.46
C GLY A 710 -17.18 -3.86 -29.59
N ILE A 711 -17.16 -2.65 -30.15
CA ILE A 711 -16.97 -1.39 -29.41
C ILE A 711 -18.07 -1.23 -28.35
N PHE A 712 -19.33 -1.49 -28.70
CA PHE A 712 -20.44 -1.42 -27.74
C PHE A 712 -20.34 -2.48 -26.64
N VAL A 713 -19.93 -3.71 -26.98
CA VAL A 713 -19.72 -4.80 -26.00
C VAL A 713 -18.60 -4.46 -25.02
N ILE A 714 -17.46 -3.97 -25.53
CA ILE A 714 -16.33 -3.54 -24.70
C ILE A 714 -16.75 -2.36 -23.82
N ALA A 715 -17.44 -1.36 -24.38
CA ALA A 715 -17.93 -0.23 -23.60
C ALA A 715 -18.94 -0.67 -22.53
N ALA A 716 -19.79 -1.66 -22.79
CA ALA A 716 -20.73 -2.20 -21.81
C ALA A 716 -20.01 -2.85 -20.62
N PHE A 717 -18.90 -3.56 -20.89
CA PHE A 717 -18.12 -4.25 -19.87
C PHE A 717 -17.30 -3.27 -19.01
N PHE A 718 -16.68 -2.27 -19.63
CA PHE A 718 -15.80 -1.32 -18.93
C PHE A 718 -16.51 -0.07 -18.41
N SER A 719 -17.77 0.20 -18.79
CA SER A 719 -18.53 1.35 -18.31
C SER A 719 -19.07 1.12 -16.89
N PRO A 720 -18.63 1.90 -15.88
CA PRO A 720 -18.96 1.62 -14.48
C PRO A 720 -20.41 1.96 -14.09
N LYS A 721 -21.17 2.70 -14.92
CA LYS A 721 -22.43 3.36 -14.52
C LYS A 721 -23.47 3.42 -15.64
N GLY A 722 -24.19 2.32 -15.85
CA GLY A 722 -25.44 2.31 -16.63
C GLY A 722 -25.30 2.55 -18.14
N ILE A 723 -26.44 2.47 -18.83
CA ILE A 723 -26.53 2.51 -20.30
C ILE A 723 -26.02 3.85 -20.86
N LEU A 724 -26.28 4.96 -20.18
CA LEU A 724 -25.87 6.29 -20.67
C LEU A 724 -24.35 6.43 -20.78
N MET A 725 -23.58 5.99 -19.79
CA MET A 725 -22.12 6.04 -19.86
C MET A 725 -21.58 5.08 -20.92
N MET A 726 -22.21 3.92 -21.09
CA MET A 726 -21.86 3.02 -22.20
C MET A 726 -22.03 3.71 -23.56
N LEU A 727 -23.17 4.37 -23.78
CA LEU A 727 -23.45 5.10 -25.02
C LEU A 727 -22.49 6.27 -25.22
N LEU A 728 -22.17 7.01 -24.14
CA LEU A 728 -21.26 8.15 -24.17
C LEU A 728 -19.86 7.78 -24.66
N PHE A 729 -19.36 6.57 -24.36
CA PHE A 729 -18.08 6.09 -24.87
C PHE A 729 -18.22 5.40 -26.24
N ALA A 730 -19.23 4.53 -26.40
CA ALA A 730 -19.35 3.70 -27.60
C ALA A 730 -19.66 4.52 -28.85
N ILE A 731 -20.50 5.56 -28.75
CA ILE A 731 -20.92 6.37 -29.90
C ILE A 731 -19.73 7.14 -30.49
N PRO A 732 -18.96 7.96 -29.73
CA PRO A 732 -17.81 8.66 -30.28
C PRO A 732 -16.76 7.73 -30.88
N ILE A 733 -16.44 6.61 -30.23
CA ILE A 733 -15.47 5.62 -30.74
C ILE A 733 -15.96 5.05 -32.08
N SER A 734 -17.24 4.65 -32.16
CA SER A 734 -17.83 4.10 -33.37
C SER A 734 -17.87 5.11 -34.50
N LEU A 735 -18.28 6.36 -34.22
CA LEU A 735 -18.27 7.44 -35.21
C LEU A 735 -16.86 7.73 -35.71
N THR A 736 -15.86 7.66 -34.83
CA THR A 736 -14.46 7.90 -35.22
C THR A 736 -13.90 6.77 -36.06
N TYR A 737 -14.29 5.52 -35.81
CA TYR A 737 -13.97 4.39 -36.68
C TYR A 737 -14.59 4.57 -38.08
N LEU A 738 -15.86 4.98 -38.16
CA LEU A 738 -16.53 5.26 -39.43
C LEU A 738 -15.89 6.46 -40.16
N LEU A 739 -15.50 7.51 -39.43
CA LEU A 739 -14.72 8.62 -39.97
C LEU A 739 -13.36 8.14 -40.49
N GLY A 740 -12.70 7.24 -39.78
CA GLY A 740 -11.46 6.59 -40.21
C GLY A 740 -11.61 5.86 -41.55
N LEU A 741 -12.71 5.13 -41.75
CA LEU A 741 -13.04 4.51 -43.04
C LEU A 741 -13.22 5.55 -44.15
N ALA A 742 -13.88 6.67 -43.86
CA ALA A 742 -14.07 7.75 -44.83
C ALA A 742 -12.73 8.42 -45.21
N VAL A 743 -11.87 8.68 -44.23
CA VAL A 743 -10.51 9.22 -44.44
C VAL A 743 -9.67 8.26 -45.28
N LEU A 744 -9.69 6.96 -44.94
CA LEU A 744 -9.01 5.92 -45.72
C LEU A 744 -9.54 5.81 -47.14
N TYR A 745 -10.85 5.92 -47.36
CA TYR A 745 -11.45 5.92 -48.69
C TYR A 745 -10.84 7.03 -49.57
N VAL A 746 -10.72 8.24 -49.02
CA VAL A 746 -10.11 9.39 -49.71
C VAL A 746 -8.62 9.15 -49.95
N LEU A 747 -7.86 8.72 -48.93
CA LEU A 747 -6.41 8.52 -49.04
C LEU A 747 -6.01 7.40 -50.00
N THR A 748 -6.83 6.36 -50.10
CA THR A 748 -6.54 5.16 -50.92
C THR A 748 -7.25 5.18 -52.28
N GLY A 749 -8.02 6.22 -52.59
CA GLY A 749 -8.85 6.27 -53.80
C GLY A 749 -9.83 5.09 -53.89
N GLY A 750 -10.44 4.71 -52.77
CA GLY A 750 -11.31 3.52 -52.67
C GLY A 750 -10.55 2.19 -52.68
N GLY A 751 -9.34 2.16 -52.12
CA GLY A 751 -8.48 0.97 -52.05
C GLY A 751 -7.74 0.64 -53.36
N ARG A 752 -7.58 1.62 -54.26
CA ARG A 752 -6.89 1.49 -55.57
C ARG A 752 -5.44 2.01 -55.55
N LEU A 753 -5.11 2.88 -54.60
CA LEU A 753 -3.80 3.50 -54.41
C LEU A 753 -3.20 3.04 -53.08
N PHE A 754 -1.86 2.95 -53.01
CA PHE A 754 -1.08 2.50 -51.85
C PHE A 754 -1.26 1.02 -51.44
N GLY A 755 -1.26 0.13 -52.45
CA GLY A 755 -0.65 -1.21 -52.32
C GLY A 755 -1.09 -2.08 -51.13
N GLY A 756 -2.36 -2.47 -51.09
CA GLY A 756 -2.74 -3.75 -50.47
C GLY A 756 -2.70 -4.83 -51.55
N GLY A 757 -1.55 -5.48 -51.72
CA GLY A 757 -1.36 -6.53 -52.73
C GLY A 757 -2.48 -7.57 -52.68
N GLY A 758 -3.22 -7.69 -53.77
CA GLY A 758 -4.30 -8.65 -53.91
C GLY A 758 -3.77 -10.07 -54.04
N GLY A 759 -4.25 -10.97 -53.19
CA GLY A 759 -4.44 -12.37 -53.55
C GLY A 759 -5.75 -12.50 -54.31
N GLY A 760 -5.75 -12.10 -55.58
CA GLY A 760 -6.82 -12.49 -56.51
C GLY A 760 -6.56 -13.92 -56.95
N SER A 761 -7.33 -14.87 -56.44
CA SER A 761 -7.41 -16.21 -56.98
C SER A 761 -7.85 -16.13 -58.45
N ALA A 762 -6.92 -16.44 -59.35
CA ALA A 762 -7.27 -16.73 -60.74
C ALA A 762 -8.16 -17.99 -60.74
N ALA A 763 -9.38 -17.86 -61.27
CA ALA A 763 -10.20 -19.01 -61.62
C ALA A 763 -9.45 -19.87 -62.66
N PRO A 764 -9.49 -21.21 -62.58
CA PRO A 764 -8.89 -22.03 -63.62
C PRO A 764 -9.72 -21.85 -64.89
N SER A 765 -9.03 -21.53 -65.98
CA SER A 765 -9.60 -21.49 -67.32
C SER A 765 -9.57 -22.91 -67.88
N ASP A 766 -10.75 -23.43 -68.16
CA ASP A 766 -10.93 -24.56 -69.06
C ASP A 766 -10.48 -24.14 -70.46
N THR A 767 -9.39 -24.71 -70.94
CA THR A 767 -9.14 -24.88 -72.38
C THR A 767 -8.29 -26.12 -72.58
N GLU A 768 -8.94 -27.16 -73.13
CA GLU A 768 -8.33 -28.20 -73.95
C GLU A 768 -7.38 -27.55 -74.97
N ASP A 769 -6.16 -28.05 -75.11
CA ASP A 769 -5.68 -28.41 -76.44
C ASP A 769 -4.56 -29.44 -76.42
N ALA A 770 -4.58 -30.26 -77.45
CA ALA A 770 -3.90 -31.53 -77.61
C ALA A 770 -2.38 -31.43 -77.81
N GLY A 771 -1.64 -32.38 -77.26
CA GLY A 771 -0.29 -32.74 -77.70
C GLY A 771 -0.33 -34.01 -78.57
N PRO A 772 0.27 -34.01 -79.77
CA PRO A 772 0.24 -35.16 -80.65
C PRO A 772 1.28 -36.23 -80.27
N THR A 773 0.94 -37.43 -80.72
CA THR A 773 1.57 -38.74 -80.67
C THR A 773 3.07 -38.88 -81.01
N ALA A 774 3.59 -40.03 -80.54
CA ALA A 774 4.71 -40.86 -81.03
C ALA A 774 6.08 -40.54 -80.40
N THR A 775 6.87 -41.49 -79.90
CA THR A 775 7.21 -42.86 -80.35
C THR A 775 7.88 -43.66 -79.21
N GLU A 776 7.69 -44.99 -79.28
CA GLU A 776 8.36 -46.12 -78.60
C GLU A 776 8.12 -46.41 -77.12
#